data_AF-A0A6A4T8R7-F1
#
_entry.id   AF-A0A6A4T8R7-F1
#
_cell.length_a   1.000
_cell.length_b   1.000
_cell.length_c   1.000
_cell.angle_alpha   90.00
_cell.angle_beta   90.00
_cell.angle_gamma   90.00
#
_symmetry.space_group_name_H-M   'P 1'
#
loop_
_entity.id
_entity.type
_entity.pdbx_description
1 polymer ?
#
loop_
_entity_poly.entity_id
_entity_poly.type
_entity_poly.pdbx_seq_one_letter_code
_entity_poly.pdbx_strand_id
1 'polypeptide(L)'
;MFTQKMNRAGDRGFSGSLLLSVNNYASSPEKDFIPHTALGILLLIIAVLLAYAGVRRSLSHGQLFSSLCLTVSALWCGSGLVYVLAGQGVLRPAELRSSLVPGLAAFTLALLIIGSVALLVKKAVLCVIAVSISLACAHQIAGLSAAGFGQSATAANYLLVCLVGVYFGSGRLLSTITHGKVEPPGTGLQSKAGPMTEQRQKCSDAVSVGLVMNLLSASVIACPLLGVVPRLSVGHVPWLWTAGVFQLGMCVLLYRAMDTLAATFYGFTALLKFAEGYTALLSFYSIQPLSPVPFPVVFSVLFSVLALFSCQKGLLEGLYQLVFVAYCIAIAAQPQGFHQGGTQGVQAVVFVVSAVMLLITTFNMVSSTVIPTGQGYFKALVNRMQGLTLRAHDKELHSPHLGYSKYADAEVLGHACSVLAAFAVTATVGDRSPLSVLVLPWVVVAGGALQLLCGSVAFARGKTFESTVFILYGMMWTVWGLTRYGGLYGETRGFNVAVGIISFMLFNCLVTAAALFVNVAWFAYALTFQLILISFLLDAVGALPYGYDIGVSIIFGLVSFYFFLGHIFNNTFQSPQIPFGKPVVKMSGGGGGAHICPHLPARKSSSVHQIAEIMKGGGTCGMPTDTVYVLVAACNRPEAVVKAFKVKKQAQDRPMSLWISSIRQLEPVRPLLSPLLLDFMEAAWPSSISMVIPRGPWMDAFGLGDAAKHIGTPQSIAIRNPDCSVATHLISLVGPIAVTSANPTGEADTTHHNQVYAKLGDKVDGVLCDGPSPENIASTVVDCTKIETGHIGFFRVGLIPKSKVLQIFEEVQRRHRHGQTNPAFEYELQLPASTGESGMGSVNSTPSTVSPEQSPVLRNGS
;
A
#
# COMPACT_ATOMS: atom_id res chain seq x y z
N MET A 1 1.76 -27.24 9.83
CA MET A 1 0.71 -26.76 8.90
C MET A 1 1.02 -25.43 8.18
N PHE A 2 1.87 -24.54 8.70
CA PHE A 2 2.15 -23.23 8.04
C PHE A 2 3.15 -23.27 6.86
N THR A 3 4.01 -24.28 6.78
CA THR A 3 5.06 -24.43 5.74
C THR A 3 4.53 -24.86 4.36
N GLN A 4 3.31 -25.38 4.26
CA GLN A 4 2.79 -26.00 3.03
C GLN A 4 2.28 -25.01 1.96
N LYS A 5 2.33 -23.69 2.22
CA LYS A 5 1.83 -22.64 1.30
C LYS A 5 2.94 -21.87 0.53
N MET A 6 4.22 -22.24 0.68
CA MET A 6 5.34 -21.53 0.02
C MET A 6 5.79 -22.12 -1.33
N ASN A 7 5.65 -23.43 -1.58
CA ASN A 7 6.27 -24.06 -2.76
C ASN A 7 5.57 -23.74 -4.10
N ARG A 8 4.25 -23.50 -4.11
CA ARG A 8 3.40 -23.45 -5.32
C ARG A 8 3.59 -22.23 -6.26
N ALA A 9 4.73 -21.56 -6.25
CA ALA A 9 4.99 -20.38 -7.09
C ALA A 9 6.17 -20.54 -8.08
N GLY A 10 6.94 -21.64 -7.99
CA GLY A 10 7.81 -22.06 -9.10
C GLY A 10 6.97 -22.74 -10.20
N ASP A 11 6.20 -23.75 -9.79
CA ASP A 11 5.49 -24.71 -10.65
C ASP A 11 4.56 -24.09 -11.71
N ARG A 12 4.05 -22.87 -11.51
CA ARG A 12 3.03 -22.26 -12.38
C ARG A 12 3.57 -21.64 -13.66
N GLY A 13 4.85 -21.25 -13.69
CA GLY A 13 5.47 -20.75 -14.92
C GLY A 13 5.57 -21.84 -16.00
N PHE A 14 5.70 -23.10 -15.58
CA PHE A 14 5.91 -24.22 -16.51
C PHE A 14 4.64 -24.58 -17.25
N SER A 15 3.46 -24.42 -16.64
CA SER A 15 2.19 -24.79 -17.28
C SER A 15 1.93 -24.00 -18.58
N GLY A 16 2.30 -22.72 -18.65
CA GLY A 16 2.06 -21.87 -19.83
C GLY A 16 3.06 -22.14 -20.94
N SER A 17 4.34 -22.24 -20.60
CA SER A 17 5.38 -22.64 -21.55
C SER A 17 5.17 -24.08 -22.06
N LEU A 18 4.75 -25.02 -21.20
CA LEU A 18 4.46 -26.40 -21.61
C LEU A 18 3.28 -26.46 -22.57
N LEU A 19 2.19 -25.73 -22.26
CA LEU A 19 1.03 -25.61 -23.14
C LEU A 19 1.43 -25.07 -24.54
N LEU A 20 2.20 -24.00 -24.59
CA LEU A 20 2.68 -23.40 -25.84
C LEU A 20 3.70 -24.31 -26.56
N SER A 21 4.54 -25.02 -25.82
CA SER A 21 5.49 -26.00 -26.39
C SER A 21 4.74 -27.17 -27.04
N VAL A 22 3.75 -27.75 -26.37
CA VAL A 22 2.93 -28.84 -26.91
C VAL A 22 2.13 -28.36 -28.11
N ASN A 23 1.49 -27.18 -28.02
CA ASN A 23 0.71 -26.63 -29.12
C ASN A 23 1.53 -26.45 -30.40
N ASN A 24 2.72 -25.83 -30.31
CA ASN A 24 3.58 -25.56 -31.46
C ASN A 24 4.41 -26.76 -31.94
N TYR A 25 4.43 -27.88 -31.19
CA TYR A 25 5.11 -29.12 -31.60
C TYR A 25 4.13 -30.15 -32.19
N ALA A 26 2.86 -30.14 -31.75
CA ALA A 26 1.83 -31.06 -32.19
C ALA A 26 0.96 -30.52 -33.35
N SER A 27 1.10 -29.24 -33.73
CA SER A 27 0.42 -28.65 -34.88
C SER A 27 0.99 -29.19 -36.19
N SER A 28 0.20 -29.99 -36.91
CA SER A 28 0.46 -30.31 -38.31
C SER A 28 -0.07 -29.18 -39.21
N PRO A 29 0.40 -29.03 -40.46
CA PRO A 29 -0.10 -28.00 -41.38
C PRO A 29 -1.60 -28.15 -41.75
N GLU A 30 -2.24 -29.26 -41.39
CA GLU A 30 -3.64 -29.56 -41.73
C GLU A 30 -4.61 -29.41 -40.54
N LYS A 31 -4.14 -29.46 -39.28
CA LYS A 31 -5.02 -29.38 -38.11
C LYS A 31 -4.31 -28.93 -36.83
N ASP A 32 -4.86 -27.92 -36.16
CA ASP A 32 -4.43 -27.52 -34.82
C ASP A 32 -4.75 -28.62 -33.79
N PHE A 33 -3.76 -28.97 -32.97
CA PHE A 33 -3.90 -29.96 -31.89
C PHE A 33 -4.80 -29.45 -30.74
N ILE A 34 -4.72 -28.15 -30.43
CA ILE A 34 -5.58 -27.49 -29.44
C ILE A 34 -6.40 -26.42 -30.16
N PRO A 35 -7.75 -26.47 -30.11
CA PRO A 35 -8.59 -25.41 -30.69
C PRO A 35 -8.25 -24.05 -30.10
N HIS A 36 -8.16 -22.99 -30.93
CA HIS A 36 -7.74 -21.65 -30.50
C HIS A 36 -8.51 -21.12 -29.27
N THR A 37 -9.82 -21.36 -29.19
CA THR A 37 -10.65 -21.01 -28.01
C THR A 37 -10.13 -21.68 -26.72
N ALA A 38 -9.81 -22.97 -26.77
CA ALA A 38 -9.32 -23.71 -25.61
C ALA A 38 -7.89 -23.27 -25.22
N LEU A 39 -7.02 -23.06 -26.21
CA LEU A 39 -5.68 -22.52 -26.01
C LEU A 39 -5.73 -21.14 -25.31
N GLY A 40 -6.60 -20.24 -25.80
CA GLY A 40 -6.77 -18.90 -25.25
C GLY A 40 -7.30 -18.87 -23.81
N ILE A 41 -8.30 -19.72 -23.50
CA ILE A 41 -8.83 -19.85 -22.13
C ILE A 41 -7.77 -20.40 -21.16
N LEU A 42 -7.00 -21.41 -21.58
CA LEU A 42 -5.94 -21.97 -20.74
C LEU A 42 -4.82 -20.95 -20.49
N LEU A 43 -4.41 -20.18 -21.51
CA LEU A 43 -3.44 -19.09 -21.35
C LEU A 43 -3.93 -18.02 -20.37
N LEU A 44 -5.22 -17.65 -20.42
CA LEU A 44 -5.83 -16.70 -19.49
C LEU A 44 -5.79 -17.18 -18.03
N ILE A 45 -6.15 -18.44 -17.77
CA ILE A 45 -6.10 -19.03 -16.42
C ILE A 45 -4.66 -19.00 -15.88
N ILE A 46 -3.69 -19.37 -16.71
CA ILE A 46 -2.26 -19.40 -16.33
C ILE A 46 -1.73 -17.98 -16.12
N ALA A 47 -2.12 -17.02 -16.96
CA ALA A 47 -1.79 -15.61 -16.79
C ALA A 47 -2.28 -15.08 -15.43
N VAL A 48 -3.55 -15.27 -15.07
CA VAL A 48 -4.09 -14.83 -13.78
C VAL A 48 -3.33 -15.45 -12.59
N LEU A 49 -2.99 -16.74 -12.68
CA LEU A 49 -2.20 -17.43 -11.65
C LEU A 49 -0.77 -16.88 -11.52
N LEU A 50 -0.17 -16.45 -12.64
CA LEU A 50 1.16 -15.85 -12.69
C LEU A 50 1.15 -14.39 -12.21
N ALA A 51 0.14 -13.60 -12.56
CA ALA A 51 -0.09 -12.25 -12.03
C ALA A 51 -0.21 -12.28 -10.50
N TYR A 52 -1.03 -13.19 -9.95
CA TYR A 52 -1.16 -13.37 -8.51
C TYR A 52 0.18 -13.72 -7.83
N ALA A 53 0.98 -14.57 -8.46
CA ALA A 53 2.32 -14.91 -7.96
C ALA A 53 3.28 -13.71 -8.00
N GLY A 54 3.24 -12.90 -9.06
CA GLY A 54 3.98 -11.64 -9.20
C GLY A 54 3.61 -10.63 -8.12
N VAL A 55 2.32 -10.24 -8.04
CA VAL A 55 1.80 -9.30 -7.03
C VAL A 55 2.16 -9.73 -5.61
N ARG A 56 2.03 -11.03 -5.29
CA ARG A 56 2.35 -11.53 -3.95
C ARG A 56 3.86 -11.52 -3.65
N ARG A 57 4.73 -11.66 -4.66
CA ARG A 57 6.20 -11.59 -4.51
C ARG A 57 6.79 -10.17 -4.63
N SER A 58 6.08 -9.22 -5.24
CA SER A 58 6.44 -7.80 -5.19
C SER A 58 6.49 -7.28 -3.75
N LEU A 59 5.68 -7.87 -2.86
CA LEU A 59 5.69 -7.64 -1.42
C LEU A 59 6.86 -8.32 -0.66
N SER A 60 7.75 -9.05 -1.34
CA SER A 60 8.81 -9.87 -0.70
C SER A 60 10.11 -9.95 -1.53
N HIS A 61 10.99 -8.94 -1.41
CA HIS A 61 12.40 -8.87 -1.86
C HIS A 61 12.80 -9.36 -3.28
N GLY A 62 11.88 -9.85 -4.10
CA GLY A 62 12.15 -10.52 -5.37
C GLY A 62 11.90 -9.66 -6.62
N GLN A 63 12.37 -8.42 -6.61
CA GLN A 63 11.94 -7.35 -7.53
C GLN A 63 11.94 -7.75 -9.03
N LEU A 64 13.09 -8.18 -9.56
CA LEU A 64 13.20 -8.54 -10.99
C LEU A 64 12.41 -9.82 -11.35
N PHE A 65 12.20 -10.74 -10.41
CA PHE A 65 11.33 -11.91 -10.61
C PHE A 65 9.85 -11.49 -10.71
N SER A 66 9.42 -10.57 -9.84
CA SER A 66 8.06 -10.01 -9.84
C SER A 66 7.75 -9.30 -11.16
N SER A 67 8.66 -8.44 -11.63
CA SER A 67 8.58 -7.76 -12.94
C SER A 67 8.47 -8.77 -14.10
N LEU A 68 9.30 -9.83 -14.10
CA LEU A 68 9.24 -10.88 -15.12
C LEU A 68 7.91 -11.63 -15.13
N CYS A 69 7.40 -12.04 -13.96
CA CYS A 69 6.11 -12.74 -13.87
C CYS A 69 4.93 -11.88 -14.35
N LEU A 70 4.90 -10.60 -13.98
CA LEU A 70 3.85 -9.68 -14.42
C LEU A 70 3.95 -9.39 -15.93
N THR A 71 5.16 -9.28 -16.47
CA THR A 71 5.41 -9.12 -17.92
C THR A 71 4.93 -10.33 -18.71
N VAL A 72 5.33 -11.55 -18.32
CA VAL A 72 4.89 -12.80 -18.99
C VAL A 72 3.39 -13.03 -18.82
N SER A 73 2.82 -12.64 -17.68
CA SER A 73 1.37 -12.68 -17.48
C SER A 73 0.62 -11.76 -18.44
N ALA A 74 1.12 -10.56 -18.70
CA ALA A 74 0.50 -9.64 -19.67
C ALA A 74 0.61 -10.19 -21.10
N LEU A 75 1.76 -10.77 -21.47
CA LEU A 75 1.94 -11.46 -22.76
C LEU A 75 0.89 -12.54 -22.99
N TRP A 76 0.72 -13.47 -22.03
CA TRP A 76 -0.24 -14.57 -22.15
C TRP A 76 -1.70 -14.13 -22.02
N CYS A 77 -1.99 -13.05 -21.29
CA CYS A 77 -3.32 -12.46 -21.25
C CYS A 77 -3.73 -11.88 -22.61
N GLY A 78 -2.87 -11.06 -23.21
CA GLY A 78 -3.13 -10.44 -24.51
C GLY A 78 -3.21 -11.47 -25.64
N SER A 79 -2.24 -12.39 -25.75
CA SER A 79 -2.28 -13.43 -26.78
C SER A 79 -3.43 -14.41 -26.58
N GLY A 80 -3.73 -14.79 -25.33
CA GLY A 80 -4.86 -15.65 -25.00
C GLY A 80 -6.19 -15.08 -25.47
N LEU A 81 -6.43 -13.79 -25.25
CA LEU A 81 -7.61 -13.08 -25.75
C LEU A 81 -7.67 -13.03 -27.29
N VAL A 82 -6.55 -12.80 -27.99
CA VAL A 82 -6.51 -12.86 -29.47
C VAL A 82 -6.86 -14.27 -29.97
N TYR A 83 -6.37 -15.33 -29.33
CA TYR A 83 -6.73 -16.71 -29.68
C TYR A 83 -8.21 -17.02 -29.41
N VAL A 84 -8.81 -16.46 -28.34
CA VAL A 84 -10.27 -16.58 -28.13
C VAL A 84 -11.04 -15.90 -29.26
N LEU A 85 -10.67 -14.68 -29.67
CA LEU A 85 -11.35 -13.98 -30.78
C LEU A 85 -11.22 -14.73 -32.11
N ALA A 86 -10.05 -15.33 -32.40
CA ALA A 86 -9.86 -16.17 -33.58
C ALA A 86 -10.69 -17.47 -33.50
N GLY A 87 -10.70 -18.14 -32.34
CA GLY A 87 -11.46 -19.37 -32.13
C GLY A 87 -12.98 -19.21 -32.11
N GLN A 88 -13.48 -18.00 -31.87
CA GLN A 88 -14.90 -17.64 -32.01
C GLN A 88 -15.26 -17.10 -33.42
N GLY A 89 -14.32 -17.07 -34.36
CA GLY A 89 -14.55 -16.56 -35.73
C GLY A 89 -14.71 -15.04 -35.83
N VAL A 90 -14.41 -14.29 -34.77
CA VAL A 90 -14.43 -12.81 -34.77
C VAL A 90 -13.25 -12.24 -35.57
N LEU A 91 -12.11 -12.95 -35.56
CA LEU A 91 -10.96 -12.66 -36.41
C LEU A 91 -10.87 -13.66 -37.56
N ARG A 92 -10.65 -13.16 -38.78
CA ARG A 92 -10.39 -14.02 -39.93
C ARG A 92 -8.97 -14.61 -39.83
N PRO A 93 -8.69 -15.82 -40.37
CA PRO A 93 -7.35 -16.40 -40.33
C PRO A 93 -6.25 -15.48 -40.91
N ALA A 94 -6.55 -14.74 -41.97
CA ALA A 94 -5.65 -13.76 -42.57
C ALA A 94 -5.32 -12.55 -41.66
N GLU A 95 -6.18 -12.24 -40.68
CA GLU A 95 -6.04 -11.11 -39.74
C GLU A 95 -5.30 -11.52 -38.45
N LEU A 96 -5.07 -12.82 -38.23
CA LEU A 96 -4.38 -13.34 -37.05
C LEU A 96 -2.92 -12.83 -36.98
N ARG A 97 -2.22 -12.80 -38.12
CA ARG A 97 -0.86 -12.26 -38.23
C ARG A 97 -0.81 -10.80 -37.79
N SER A 98 -1.63 -9.94 -38.40
CA SER A 98 -1.66 -8.50 -38.09
C SER A 98 -2.05 -8.25 -36.62
N SER A 99 -2.93 -9.06 -36.06
CA SER A 99 -3.38 -8.93 -34.67
C SER A 99 -2.32 -9.33 -33.63
N LEU A 100 -1.48 -10.34 -33.92
CA LEU A 100 -0.47 -10.84 -32.96
C LEU A 100 0.86 -10.09 -33.03
N VAL A 101 1.32 -9.69 -34.23
CA VAL A 101 2.69 -9.18 -34.45
C VAL A 101 3.06 -7.97 -33.57
N PRO A 102 2.24 -6.91 -33.41
CA PRO A 102 2.61 -5.75 -32.59
C PRO A 102 2.83 -6.11 -31.11
N GLY A 103 1.94 -6.94 -30.54
CA GLY A 103 2.09 -7.39 -29.16
C GLY A 103 3.35 -8.23 -28.94
N LEU A 104 3.57 -9.22 -29.81
CA LEU A 104 4.76 -10.08 -29.77
C LEU A 104 6.05 -9.27 -29.93
N ALA A 105 6.07 -8.24 -30.78
CA ALA A 105 7.23 -7.38 -30.99
C ALA A 105 7.59 -6.58 -29.72
N ALA A 106 6.59 -5.98 -29.05
CA ALA A 106 6.79 -5.27 -27.79
C ALA A 106 7.32 -6.20 -26.68
N PHE A 107 6.74 -7.40 -26.53
CA PHE A 107 7.18 -8.35 -25.52
C PHE A 107 8.56 -8.96 -25.82
N THR A 108 8.92 -9.14 -27.09
CA THR A 108 10.30 -9.50 -27.50
C THR A 108 11.29 -8.49 -26.94
N LEU A 109 11.10 -7.19 -27.23
CA LEU A 109 12.02 -6.15 -26.76
C LEU A 109 12.03 -6.02 -25.22
N ALA A 110 10.86 -6.04 -24.57
CA ALA A 110 10.76 -5.93 -23.11
C ALA A 110 11.45 -7.08 -22.37
N LEU A 111 11.24 -8.32 -22.83
CA LEU A 111 11.84 -9.51 -22.22
C LEU A 111 13.34 -9.60 -22.52
N LEU A 112 13.79 -9.15 -23.70
CA LEU A 112 15.21 -9.01 -24.00
C LEU A 112 15.89 -8.03 -23.03
N ILE A 113 15.30 -6.85 -22.80
CA ILE A 113 15.82 -5.85 -21.84
C ILE A 113 15.90 -6.45 -20.42
N ILE A 114 14.82 -7.07 -19.93
CA ILE A 114 14.80 -7.72 -18.60
C ILE A 114 15.85 -8.84 -18.52
N GLY A 115 16.03 -9.60 -19.60
CA GLY A 115 17.02 -10.67 -19.73
C GLY A 115 18.47 -10.14 -19.69
N SER A 116 18.77 -9.10 -20.46
CA SER A 116 20.08 -8.42 -20.46
C SER A 116 20.43 -7.85 -19.08
N VAL A 117 19.48 -7.23 -18.37
CA VAL A 117 19.70 -6.77 -16.99
C VAL A 117 19.91 -7.94 -16.03
N ALA A 118 19.16 -9.04 -16.18
CA ALA A 118 19.37 -10.24 -15.39
C ALA A 118 20.78 -10.86 -15.61
N LEU A 119 21.29 -10.81 -16.85
CA LEU A 119 22.65 -11.24 -17.19
C LEU A 119 23.71 -10.37 -16.50
N LEU A 120 23.57 -9.04 -16.59
CA LEU A 120 24.50 -8.07 -15.97
C LEU A 120 24.62 -8.28 -14.46
N VAL A 121 23.53 -8.63 -13.77
CA VAL A 121 23.54 -8.91 -12.33
C VAL A 121 23.68 -10.41 -12.01
N LYS A 122 24.23 -11.21 -12.95
CA LYS A 122 24.57 -12.63 -12.79
C LYS A 122 23.39 -13.53 -12.34
N LYS A 123 22.15 -13.12 -12.57
CA LYS A 123 20.93 -13.90 -12.27
C LYS A 123 20.57 -14.82 -13.44
N ALA A 124 21.45 -15.78 -13.72
CA ALA A 124 21.39 -16.67 -14.88
C ALA A 124 19.99 -17.27 -15.15
N VAL A 125 19.28 -17.74 -14.10
CA VAL A 125 17.93 -18.31 -14.23
C VAL A 125 16.91 -17.34 -14.82
N LEU A 126 16.92 -16.08 -14.35
CA LEU A 126 16.02 -15.04 -14.84
C LEU A 126 16.39 -14.62 -16.27
N CYS A 127 17.69 -14.55 -16.56
CA CYS A 127 18.20 -14.29 -17.91
C CYS A 127 17.71 -15.36 -18.89
N VAL A 128 17.95 -16.65 -18.61
CA VAL A 128 17.57 -17.74 -19.51
C VAL A 128 16.06 -17.77 -19.75
N ILE A 129 15.24 -17.63 -18.70
CA ILE A 129 13.77 -17.60 -18.86
C ILE A 129 13.34 -16.40 -19.72
N ALA A 130 13.83 -15.19 -19.43
CA ALA A 130 13.42 -13.99 -20.15
C ALA A 130 13.87 -14.02 -21.63
N VAL A 131 15.13 -14.39 -21.89
CA VAL A 131 15.69 -14.50 -23.25
C VAL A 131 15.01 -15.62 -24.05
N SER A 132 14.71 -16.77 -23.44
CA SER A 132 14.00 -17.86 -24.14
C SER A 132 12.58 -17.46 -24.54
N ILE A 133 11.82 -16.78 -23.66
CA ILE A 133 10.47 -16.29 -24.01
C ILE A 133 10.55 -15.16 -25.05
N SER A 134 11.57 -14.28 -24.98
CA SER A 134 11.86 -13.28 -26.01
C SER A 134 12.10 -13.93 -27.39
N LEU A 135 12.97 -14.94 -27.45
CA LEU A 135 13.25 -15.69 -28.69
C LEU A 135 12.02 -16.46 -29.18
N ALA A 136 11.18 -16.99 -28.28
CA ALA A 136 9.90 -17.60 -28.65
C ALA A 136 8.95 -16.60 -29.32
N CYS A 137 8.85 -15.37 -28.80
CA CYS A 137 8.04 -14.31 -29.41
C CYS A 137 8.58 -13.93 -30.82
N ALA A 138 9.90 -13.82 -30.98
CA ALA A 138 10.53 -13.55 -32.27
C ALA A 138 10.30 -14.69 -33.29
N HIS A 139 10.47 -15.95 -32.89
CA HIS A 139 10.19 -17.10 -33.73
C HIS A 139 8.70 -17.25 -34.07
N GLN A 140 7.81 -16.84 -33.18
CA GLN A 140 6.37 -16.80 -33.45
C GLN A 140 6.01 -15.75 -34.51
N ILE A 141 6.63 -14.56 -34.48
CA ILE A 141 6.50 -13.54 -35.54
C ILE A 141 7.00 -14.08 -36.90
N ALA A 142 8.14 -14.78 -36.88
CA ALA A 142 8.67 -15.44 -38.07
C ALA A 142 7.72 -16.55 -38.59
N GLY A 143 7.16 -17.37 -37.69
CA GLY A 143 6.20 -18.43 -38.03
C GLY A 143 4.89 -17.91 -38.62
N LEU A 144 4.40 -16.77 -38.14
CA LEU A 144 3.26 -16.04 -38.73
C LEU A 144 3.55 -15.48 -40.14
N SER A 145 4.82 -15.45 -40.54
CA SER A 145 5.26 -14.99 -41.87
C SER A 145 5.68 -16.16 -42.79
N ALA A 146 6.21 -17.25 -42.23
CA ALA A 146 6.62 -18.46 -42.93
C ALA A 146 6.38 -19.71 -42.05
N ALA A 147 5.36 -20.50 -42.41
CA ALA A 147 4.85 -21.60 -41.58
C ALA A 147 5.91 -22.67 -41.21
N GLY A 148 6.83 -22.99 -42.12
CA GLY A 148 7.82 -24.06 -41.93
C GLY A 148 8.99 -23.75 -41.00
N PHE A 149 9.24 -22.48 -40.65
CA PHE A 149 10.43 -22.08 -39.88
C PHE A 149 10.15 -21.79 -38.40
N GLY A 150 8.95 -21.28 -38.07
CA GLY A 150 8.71 -20.70 -36.74
C GLY A 150 8.21 -21.65 -35.65
N GLN A 151 7.41 -22.68 -35.97
CA GLN A 151 6.69 -23.44 -34.94
C GLN A 151 7.61 -24.33 -34.08
N SER A 152 8.45 -25.15 -34.70
CA SER A 152 9.43 -25.99 -33.99
C SER A 152 10.42 -25.16 -33.17
N ALA A 153 10.89 -24.04 -33.71
CA ALA A 153 11.79 -23.11 -33.04
C ALA A 153 11.12 -22.32 -31.89
N THR A 154 9.80 -22.10 -31.97
CA THR A 154 8.99 -21.54 -30.86
C THR A 154 8.79 -22.58 -29.76
N ALA A 155 8.48 -23.83 -30.13
CA ALA A 155 8.34 -24.95 -29.20
C ALA A 155 9.65 -25.21 -28.44
N ALA A 156 10.80 -25.25 -29.12
CA ALA A 156 12.11 -25.47 -28.50
C ALA A 156 12.45 -24.43 -27.42
N ASN A 157 12.16 -23.15 -27.66
CA ASN A 157 12.37 -22.08 -26.68
C ASN A 157 11.45 -22.24 -25.45
N TYR A 158 10.18 -22.59 -25.63
CA TYR A 158 9.27 -22.84 -24.51
C TYR A 158 9.62 -24.14 -23.75
N LEU A 159 10.10 -25.17 -24.45
CA LEU A 159 10.64 -26.39 -23.83
C LEU A 159 11.86 -26.07 -22.95
N LEU A 160 12.77 -25.20 -23.39
CA LEU A 160 13.91 -24.75 -22.60
C LEU A 160 13.47 -24.06 -21.29
N VAL A 161 12.43 -23.20 -21.34
CA VAL A 161 11.84 -22.60 -20.14
C VAL A 161 11.27 -23.67 -19.20
N CYS A 162 10.64 -24.70 -19.74
CA CYS A 162 10.13 -25.83 -18.96
C CYS A 162 11.26 -26.61 -18.28
N LEU A 163 12.29 -27.03 -19.04
CA LEU A 163 13.43 -27.79 -18.51
C LEU A 163 14.18 -27.04 -17.41
N VAL A 164 14.53 -25.77 -17.67
CA VAL A 164 15.19 -24.87 -16.70
C VAL A 164 14.39 -24.83 -15.40
N GLY A 165 13.08 -24.60 -15.53
CA GLY A 165 12.21 -24.43 -14.39
C GLY A 165 11.87 -25.71 -13.63
N VAL A 166 11.77 -26.86 -14.32
CA VAL A 166 11.67 -28.18 -13.69
C VAL A 166 12.94 -28.47 -12.87
N TYR A 167 14.12 -28.11 -13.37
CA TYR A 167 15.39 -28.22 -12.63
C TYR A 167 15.40 -27.33 -11.37
N PHE A 168 15.03 -26.05 -11.46
CA PHE A 168 14.98 -25.17 -10.28
C PHE A 168 13.82 -25.49 -9.31
N GLY A 169 12.71 -26.03 -9.82
CA GLY A 169 11.57 -26.48 -9.03
C GLY A 169 11.88 -27.74 -8.24
N SER A 170 12.41 -28.77 -8.91
CA SER A 170 12.83 -30.01 -8.28
C SER A 170 13.98 -29.79 -7.30
N GLY A 171 14.96 -28.93 -7.63
CA GLY A 171 16.03 -28.56 -6.71
C GLY A 171 15.55 -27.87 -5.44
N ARG A 172 14.59 -26.94 -5.53
CA ARG A 172 13.97 -26.33 -4.35
C ARG A 172 13.12 -27.30 -3.54
N LEU A 173 12.38 -28.18 -4.21
CA LEU A 173 11.61 -29.24 -3.55
C LEU A 173 12.56 -30.19 -2.80
N LEU A 174 13.67 -30.57 -3.41
CA LEU A 174 14.70 -31.45 -2.84
C LEU A 174 15.43 -30.78 -1.65
N SER A 175 15.85 -29.51 -1.77
CA SER A 175 16.41 -28.74 -0.64
C SER A 175 15.39 -28.63 0.51
N THR A 176 14.10 -28.43 0.21
CA THR A 176 13.04 -28.38 1.24
C THR A 176 12.83 -29.74 1.93
N ILE A 177 12.78 -30.84 1.17
CA ILE A 177 12.59 -32.21 1.70
C ILE A 177 13.81 -32.67 2.51
N THR A 178 15.02 -32.34 2.04
CA THR A 178 16.29 -32.76 2.67
C THR A 178 16.74 -31.81 3.78
N HIS A 179 15.95 -30.80 4.15
CA HIS A 179 16.31 -29.75 5.12
C HIS A 179 17.64 -29.06 4.79
N GLY A 180 17.89 -28.78 3.51
CA GLY A 180 19.10 -28.13 3.01
C GLY A 180 20.33 -29.04 2.88
N LYS A 181 20.19 -30.36 3.10
CA LYS A 181 21.33 -31.30 2.96
C LYS A 181 21.70 -31.58 1.50
N VAL A 182 20.77 -31.42 0.55
CA VAL A 182 21.03 -31.61 -0.88
C VAL A 182 20.55 -30.38 -1.65
N GLU A 183 21.50 -29.59 -2.14
CA GLU A 183 21.25 -28.42 -2.99
C GLU A 183 21.93 -28.61 -4.35
N PRO A 184 21.20 -28.99 -5.42
CA PRO A 184 21.78 -29.03 -6.75
C PRO A 184 22.28 -27.65 -7.20
N PRO A 185 23.33 -27.58 -8.05
CA PRO A 185 24.06 -26.35 -8.31
C PRO A 185 23.16 -25.22 -8.81
N GLY A 186 23.28 -24.06 -8.15
CA GLY A 186 22.48 -22.85 -8.42
C GLY A 186 21.07 -22.83 -7.83
N THR A 187 20.60 -23.91 -7.19
CA THR A 187 19.22 -23.99 -6.65
C THR A 187 19.08 -23.55 -5.19
N GLY A 188 20.19 -23.39 -4.48
CA GLY A 188 20.25 -23.13 -3.05
C GLY A 188 19.59 -21.83 -2.60
N LEU A 189 19.11 -21.83 -1.35
CA LEU A 189 18.56 -20.64 -0.70
C LEU A 189 19.71 -19.80 -0.13
N GLN A 190 19.97 -18.62 -0.70
CA GLN A 190 20.93 -17.68 -0.10
C GLN A 190 20.52 -17.31 1.33
N SER A 191 21.30 -17.81 2.29
CA SER A 191 21.15 -17.50 3.71
C SER A 191 21.63 -16.08 4.00
N LYS A 192 20.83 -15.34 4.79
CA LYS A 192 21.12 -14.02 5.37
C LYS A 192 21.83 -13.03 4.44
N ALA A 193 21.05 -12.24 3.70
CA ALA A 193 21.46 -10.86 3.49
C ALA A 193 21.58 -10.17 4.86
N GLY A 194 22.73 -9.53 5.14
CA GLY A 194 22.92 -8.74 6.35
C GLY A 194 22.03 -7.49 6.38
N PRO A 195 22.00 -6.72 7.49
CA PRO A 195 21.20 -5.51 7.62
C PRO A 195 21.79 -4.36 6.79
N MET A 196 21.67 -4.44 5.45
CA MET A 196 22.11 -3.42 4.52
C MET A 196 20.96 -2.50 4.09
N THR A 197 20.89 -1.35 4.74
CA THR A 197 20.19 -0.12 4.30
C THR A 197 18.69 -0.21 4.01
N GLU A 198 17.88 0.20 4.99
CA GLU A 198 16.48 0.60 4.82
C GLU A 198 16.27 1.74 3.78
N GLN A 199 17.34 2.39 3.32
CA GLN A 199 17.30 3.51 2.37
C GLN A 199 17.23 3.13 0.88
N ARG A 200 17.40 1.85 0.49
CA ARG A 200 17.31 1.44 -0.93
C ARG A 200 15.88 1.22 -1.45
N GLN A 201 14.88 1.60 -0.67
CA GLN A 201 13.46 1.33 -0.91
C GLN A 201 12.78 2.40 -1.79
N LYS A 202 13.30 2.63 -3.02
CA LYS A 202 12.85 3.74 -3.89
C LYS A 202 12.36 3.38 -5.30
N CYS A 203 12.50 2.14 -5.76
CA CYS A 203 12.01 1.72 -7.08
C CYS A 203 11.11 0.49 -6.97
N SER A 204 9.83 0.66 -7.31
CA SER A 204 8.81 -0.38 -7.24
C SER A 204 8.73 -1.15 -8.56
N ASP A 205 8.65 -2.48 -8.51
CA ASP A 205 8.48 -3.37 -9.69
C ASP A 205 7.36 -2.90 -10.63
N ALA A 206 6.34 -2.26 -10.05
CA ALA A 206 5.19 -1.73 -10.75
C ALA A 206 5.56 -0.69 -11.83
N VAL A 207 6.64 0.07 -11.63
CA VAL A 207 7.14 1.03 -12.63
C VAL A 207 7.63 0.29 -13.88
N SER A 208 8.45 -0.75 -13.71
CA SER A 208 8.97 -1.55 -14.83
C SER A 208 7.84 -2.20 -15.63
N VAL A 209 6.85 -2.79 -14.97
CA VAL A 209 5.68 -3.39 -15.64
C VAL A 209 4.84 -2.32 -16.35
N GLY A 210 4.64 -1.16 -15.73
CA GLY A 210 3.93 -0.04 -16.33
C GLY A 210 4.61 0.49 -17.61
N LEU A 211 5.95 0.54 -17.64
CA LEU A 211 6.74 0.87 -18.82
C LEU A 211 6.59 -0.18 -19.93
N VAL A 212 6.54 -1.48 -19.61
CA VAL A 212 6.23 -2.53 -20.59
C VAL A 212 4.83 -2.36 -21.16
N MET A 213 3.84 -1.97 -20.35
CA MET A 213 2.48 -1.73 -20.86
C MET A 213 2.40 -0.49 -21.76
N ASN A 214 3.21 0.54 -21.51
CA ASN A 214 3.37 1.66 -22.43
C ASN A 214 4.01 1.21 -23.75
N LEU A 215 5.07 0.38 -23.69
CA LEU A 215 5.71 -0.22 -24.87
C LEU A 215 4.72 -1.06 -25.71
N LEU A 216 3.88 -1.87 -25.04
CA LEU A 216 2.88 -2.73 -25.67
C LEU A 216 1.86 -1.94 -26.50
N SER A 217 1.20 -0.96 -25.90
CA SER A 217 0.23 -0.14 -26.63
C SER A 217 0.91 0.73 -27.70
N ALA A 218 2.09 1.30 -27.39
CA ALA A 218 2.82 2.12 -28.34
C ALA A 218 3.17 1.34 -29.63
N SER A 219 3.54 0.06 -29.50
CA SER A 219 3.74 -0.82 -30.65
C SER A 219 2.47 -0.99 -31.48
N VAL A 220 1.33 -1.27 -30.83
CA VAL A 220 0.03 -1.43 -31.50
C VAL A 220 -0.38 -0.19 -32.29
N ILE A 221 -0.22 1.02 -31.73
CA ILE A 221 -0.62 2.27 -32.39
C ILE A 221 0.43 2.73 -33.43
N ALA A 222 1.72 2.43 -33.26
CA ALA A 222 2.77 2.80 -34.21
C ALA A 222 2.89 1.87 -35.43
N CYS A 223 2.56 0.58 -35.30
CA CYS A 223 2.66 -0.40 -36.39
C CYS A 223 1.93 -0.02 -37.70
N PRO A 224 0.74 0.63 -37.68
CA PRO A 224 0.11 1.18 -38.87
C PRO A 224 0.96 2.20 -39.63
N LEU A 225 1.58 3.15 -38.93
CA LEU A 225 2.45 4.17 -39.55
C LEU A 225 3.71 3.56 -40.16
N LEU A 226 4.24 2.50 -39.53
CA LEU A 226 5.43 1.78 -39.98
C LEU A 226 5.14 0.75 -41.09
N GLY A 227 3.89 0.62 -41.55
CA GLY A 227 3.50 -0.37 -42.58
C GLY A 227 3.56 -1.83 -42.13
N VAL A 228 3.77 -2.10 -40.84
CA VAL A 228 3.84 -3.46 -40.26
C VAL A 228 2.45 -4.10 -40.22
N VAL A 229 1.41 -3.28 -40.09
CA VAL A 229 -0.01 -3.66 -40.05
C VAL A 229 -0.77 -2.67 -40.95
N PRO A 230 -1.73 -3.09 -41.79
CA PRO A 230 -2.39 -2.17 -42.73
C PRO A 230 -3.30 -1.14 -42.06
N ARG A 231 -3.95 -1.48 -40.94
CA ARG A 231 -4.82 -0.59 -40.15
C ARG A 231 -5.10 -1.17 -38.76
N LEU A 232 -5.48 -0.31 -37.82
CA LEU A 232 -6.04 -0.73 -36.54
C LEU A 232 -7.31 -1.58 -36.76
N SER A 233 -7.50 -2.62 -35.96
CA SER A 233 -8.60 -3.59 -36.09
C SER A 233 -9.00 -4.17 -34.73
N VAL A 234 -10.14 -4.86 -34.67
CA VAL A 234 -10.66 -5.48 -33.43
C VAL A 234 -9.67 -6.45 -32.75
N GLY A 235 -8.78 -7.09 -33.52
CA GLY A 235 -7.75 -8.00 -32.99
C GLY A 235 -6.64 -7.31 -32.19
N HIS A 236 -6.58 -5.98 -32.23
CA HIS A 236 -5.66 -5.18 -31.42
C HIS A 236 -6.25 -4.78 -30.05
N VAL A 237 -7.58 -4.85 -29.89
CA VAL A 237 -8.28 -4.52 -28.63
C VAL A 237 -7.75 -5.33 -27.44
N PRO A 238 -7.52 -6.66 -27.54
CA PRO A 238 -6.86 -7.44 -26.49
C PRO A 238 -5.60 -6.81 -25.91
N TRP A 239 -4.65 -6.41 -26.75
CA TRP A 239 -3.36 -5.86 -26.30
C TRP A 239 -3.52 -4.52 -25.58
N LEU A 240 -4.37 -3.64 -26.13
CA LEU A 240 -4.64 -2.31 -25.59
C LEU A 240 -5.36 -2.39 -24.23
N TRP A 241 -6.36 -3.25 -24.10
CA TRP A 241 -7.08 -3.43 -22.84
C TRP A 241 -6.28 -4.25 -21.81
N THR A 242 -5.45 -5.21 -22.22
CA THR A 242 -4.46 -5.82 -21.31
C THR A 242 -3.51 -4.77 -20.77
N ALA A 243 -2.99 -3.86 -21.60
CA ALA A 243 -2.15 -2.75 -21.12
C ALA A 243 -2.90 -1.85 -20.11
N GLY A 244 -4.15 -1.47 -20.40
CA GLY A 244 -4.99 -0.67 -19.49
C GLY A 244 -5.24 -1.35 -18.14
N VAL A 245 -5.64 -2.62 -18.12
CA VAL A 245 -5.90 -3.39 -16.88
C VAL A 245 -4.63 -3.55 -16.04
N PHE A 246 -3.49 -3.85 -16.68
CA PHE A 246 -2.22 -3.94 -15.94
C PHE A 246 -1.78 -2.59 -15.39
N GLN A 247 -1.99 -1.48 -16.11
CA GLN A 247 -1.67 -0.13 -15.61
C GLN A 247 -2.58 0.31 -14.46
N LEU A 248 -3.88 -0.05 -14.45
CA LEU A 248 -4.71 0.09 -13.25
C LEU A 248 -4.13 -0.70 -12.08
N GLY A 249 -3.69 -1.94 -12.31
CA GLY A 249 -2.99 -2.74 -11.29
C GLY A 249 -1.73 -2.05 -10.75
N MET A 250 -0.92 -1.45 -11.63
CA MET A 250 0.29 -0.72 -11.24
C MET A 250 -0.03 0.58 -10.49
N CYS A 251 -1.08 1.30 -10.87
CA CYS A 251 -1.60 2.47 -10.14
C CYS A 251 -1.90 2.10 -8.67
N VAL A 252 -2.63 0.99 -8.44
CA VAL A 252 -2.92 0.49 -7.07
C VAL A 252 -1.65 0.09 -6.32
N LEU A 253 -0.71 -0.60 -6.98
CA LEU A 253 0.56 -0.99 -6.36
C LEU A 253 1.46 0.20 -6.02
N LEU A 254 1.38 1.30 -6.78
CA LEU A 254 2.14 2.52 -6.52
C LEU A 254 1.52 3.38 -5.41
N TYR A 255 0.18 3.42 -5.31
CA TYR A 255 -0.46 3.91 -4.08
C TYR A 255 0.00 3.12 -2.85
N ARG A 256 0.21 1.79 -2.98
CA ARG A 256 0.78 0.97 -1.91
C ARG A 256 2.27 1.17 -1.65
N ALA A 257 3.01 1.66 -2.64
CA ALA A 257 4.42 2.03 -2.51
C ALA A 257 4.62 3.47 -1.98
N MET A 258 3.54 4.13 -1.54
CA MET A 258 3.52 5.53 -1.12
C MET A 258 3.93 6.53 -2.23
N ASP A 259 3.67 6.19 -3.50
CA ASP A 259 4.03 7.00 -4.66
C ASP A 259 2.78 7.54 -5.39
N THR A 260 2.30 8.70 -4.94
CA THR A 260 1.12 9.37 -5.51
C THR A 260 1.32 9.83 -6.95
N LEU A 261 2.52 10.30 -7.30
CA LEU A 261 2.81 10.86 -8.63
C LEU A 261 2.87 9.77 -9.70
N ALA A 262 3.57 8.66 -9.42
CA ALA A 262 3.61 7.54 -10.36
C ALA A 262 2.25 6.82 -10.41
N ALA A 263 1.53 6.69 -9.28
CA ALA A 263 0.18 6.15 -9.28
C ALA A 263 -0.78 6.98 -10.16
N THR A 264 -0.73 8.31 -10.05
CA THR A 264 -1.50 9.22 -10.92
C THR A 264 -1.12 9.05 -12.39
N PHE A 265 0.19 8.99 -12.70
CA PHE A 265 0.68 8.80 -14.07
C PHE A 265 0.14 7.51 -14.69
N TYR A 266 0.24 6.36 -14.00
CA TYR A 266 -0.25 5.10 -14.55
C TYR A 266 -1.79 5.00 -14.56
N GLY A 267 -2.50 5.76 -13.71
CA GLY A 267 -3.94 5.96 -13.86
C GLY A 267 -4.29 6.70 -15.15
N PHE A 268 -3.57 7.78 -15.46
CA PHE A 268 -3.73 8.54 -16.71
C PHE A 268 -3.37 7.71 -17.95
N THR A 269 -2.26 6.95 -17.92
CA THR A 269 -1.92 6.11 -19.08
C THR A 269 -2.96 5.00 -19.27
N ALA A 270 -3.48 4.39 -18.19
CA ALA A 270 -4.53 3.37 -18.29
C ALA A 270 -5.78 3.92 -19.01
N LEU A 271 -6.19 5.14 -18.68
CA LEU A 271 -7.30 5.85 -19.34
C LEU A 271 -7.09 5.99 -20.85
N LEU A 272 -5.88 6.38 -21.29
CA LEU A 272 -5.52 6.38 -22.71
C LEU A 272 -5.67 4.99 -23.32
N LYS A 273 -5.23 3.92 -22.64
CA LYS A 273 -5.21 2.55 -23.19
C LYS A 273 -6.61 1.96 -23.38
N PHE A 274 -7.55 2.29 -22.49
CA PHE A 274 -8.95 1.91 -22.69
C PHE A 274 -9.60 2.64 -23.87
N ALA A 275 -9.31 3.93 -24.08
CA ALA A 275 -9.83 4.71 -25.21
C ALA A 275 -9.18 4.34 -26.55
N GLU A 276 -7.88 4.05 -26.58
CA GLU A 276 -7.19 3.44 -27.72
C GLU A 276 -7.86 2.10 -28.10
N GLY A 277 -8.13 1.23 -27.13
CA GLY A 277 -8.83 -0.04 -27.35
C GLY A 277 -10.30 0.12 -27.76
N TYR A 278 -11.01 1.12 -27.24
CA TYR A 278 -12.36 1.45 -27.68
C TYR A 278 -12.38 1.95 -29.14
N THR A 279 -11.38 2.75 -29.53
CA THR A 279 -11.18 3.20 -30.91
C THR A 279 -10.93 1.99 -31.84
N ALA A 280 -10.07 1.05 -31.43
CA ALA A 280 -9.86 -0.20 -32.17
C ALA A 280 -11.14 -1.06 -32.25
N LEU A 281 -11.99 -1.06 -31.22
CA LEU A 281 -13.26 -1.79 -31.20
C LEU A 281 -14.29 -1.19 -32.18
N LEU A 282 -14.39 0.14 -32.27
CA LEU A 282 -15.30 0.83 -33.20
C LEU A 282 -15.04 0.48 -34.68
N SER A 283 -13.81 0.08 -35.03
CA SER A 283 -13.48 -0.41 -36.38
C SER A 283 -14.29 -1.65 -36.80
N PHE A 284 -14.73 -2.48 -35.85
CA PHE A 284 -15.59 -3.64 -36.10
C PHE A 284 -16.98 -3.22 -36.61
N TYR A 285 -17.50 -2.11 -36.10
CA TYR A 285 -18.80 -1.55 -36.45
C TYR A 285 -18.74 -0.58 -37.65
N SER A 286 -17.57 -0.46 -38.31
CA SER A 286 -17.30 0.53 -39.38
C SER A 286 -17.54 2.00 -38.96
N ILE A 287 -17.50 2.30 -37.66
CA ILE A 287 -17.66 3.67 -37.14
C ILE A 287 -16.29 4.35 -37.14
N GLN A 288 -16.19 5.54 -37.75
CA GLN A 288 -15.01 6.40 -37.61
C GLN A 288 -15.14 7.26 -36.35
N PRO A 289 -14.23 7.12 -35.37
CA PRO A 289 -14.29 7.91 -34.14
C PRO A 289 -13.74 9.33 -34.31
N LEU A 290 -14.39 10.28 -33.64
CA LEU A 290 -13.93 11.66 -33.48
C LEU A 290 -13.46 11.90 -32.04
N SER A 291 -12.27 12.49 -31.88
CA SER A 291 -11.77 12.90 -30.56
C SER A 291 -12.33 14.27 -30.15
N PRO A 292 -12.95 14.43 -28.97
CA PRO A 292 -13.47 15.70 -28.50
C PRO A 292 -12.34 16.63 -28.05
N VAL A 293 -11.94 17.62 -28.86
CA VAL A 293 -10.77 18.51 -28.66
C VAL A 293 -10.57 19.08 -27.24
N PRO A 294 -11.60 19.52 -26.48
CA PRO A 294 -11.40 20.02 -25.11
C PRO A 294 -10.75 19.01 -24.16
N PHE A 295 -11.06 17.73 -24.31
CA PHE A 295 -10.54 16.66 -23.45
C PHE A 295 -9.02 16.48 -23.53
N PRO A 296 -8.41 16.16 -24.69
CA PRO A 296 -6.96 15.96 -24.80
C PRO A 296 -6.16 17.26 -24.54
N VAL A 297 -6.74 18.44 -24.79
CA VAL A 297 -6.12 19.72 -24.40
C VAL A 297 -5.97 19.80 -22.89
N VAL A 298 -7.05 19.63 -22.14
CA VAL A 298 -7.00 19.65 -20.66
C VAL A 298 -6.17 18.48 -20.12
N PHE A 299 -6.19 17.32 -20.77
CA PHE A 299 -5.35 16.19 -20.39
C PHE A 299 -3.85 16.51 -20.54
N SER A 300 -3.46 17.23 -21.61
CA SER A 300 -2.08 17.69 -21.78
C SER A 300 -1.63 18.66 -20.68
N VAL A 301 -2.54 19.50 -20.16
CA VAL A 301 -2.26 20.39 -19.03
C VAL A 301 -2.06 19.60 -17.74
N LEU A 302 -2.92 18.61 -17.47
CA LEU A 302 -2.79 17.72 -16.30
C LEU A 302 -1.49 16.90 -16.35
N PHE A 303 -1.13 16.34 -17.50
CA PHE A 303 0.18 15.68 -17.70
C PHE A 303 1.36 16.66 -17.55
N SER A 304 1.24 17.91 -18.03
CA SER A 304 2.30 18.92 -17.89
C SER A 304 2.58 19.28 -16.43
N VAL A 305 1.53 19.46 -15.64
CA VAL A 305 1.65 19.67 -14.19
C VAL A 305 2.28 18.44 -13.53
N LEU A 306 1.80 17.23 -13.86
CA LEU A 306 2.34 16.00 -13.29
C LEU A 306 3.83 15.78 -13.64
N ALA A 307 4.24 16.13 -14.86
CA ALA A 307 5.62 16.08 -15.33
C ALA A 307 6.52 17.03 -14.53
N LEU A 308 6.09 18.28 -14.37
CA LEU A 308 6.80 19.30 -13.57
C LEU A 308 7.02 18.82 -12.13
N PHE A 309 5.99 18.27 -11.48
CA PHE A 309 6.10 17.77 -10.11
C PHE A 309 6.87 16.45 -10.02
N SER A 310 6.90 15.63 -11.07
CA SER A 310 7.68 14.37 -11.11
C SER A 310 9.19 14.62 -11.22
N CYS A 311 9.62 15.78 -11.74
CA CYS A 311 11.03 16.19 -11.72
C CYS A 311 11.67 16.17 -10.31
N GLN A 312 10.88 16.23 -9.23
CA GLN A 312 11.38 16.11 -7.85
C GLN A 312 12.06 14.76 -7.56
N LYS A 313 11.63 13.69 -8.23
CA LYS A 313 12.24 12.35 -8.14
C LYS A 313 13.47 12.24 -9.02
N GLY A 314 13.36 12.73 -10.26
CA GLY A 314 14.44 12.84 -11.22
C GLY A 314 13.97 13.54 -12.49
N LEU A 315 14.85 14.36 -13.08
CA LEU A 315 14.56 15.10 -14.31
C LEU A 315 14.07 14.18 -15.45
N LEU A 316 14.63 12.97 -15.53
CA LEU A 316 14.29 11.99 -16.56
C LEU A 316 12.83 11.51 -16.47
N GLU A 317 12.25 11.41 -15.27
CA GLU A 317 10.83 11.05 -15.12
C GLU A 317 9.90 12.14 -15.65
N GLY A 318 10.22 13.41 -15.36
CA GLY A 318 9.47 14.55 -15.90
C GLY A 318 9.55 14.62 -17.43
N LEU A 319 10.76 14.48 -17.99
CA LEU A 319 10.98 14.45 -19.45
C LEU A 319 10.21 13.30 -20.12
N TYR A 320 10.16 12.11 -19.51
CA TYR A 320 9.35 10.99 -20.03
C TYR A 320 7.85 11.33 -20.06
N GLN A 321 7.33 11.98 -19.01
CA GLN A 321 5.92 12.37 -18.94
C GLN A 321 5.56 13.47 -19.96
N LEU A 322 6.51 14.34 -20.35
CA LEU A 322 6.30 15.30 -21.44
C LEU A 322 6.05 14.64 -22.80
N VAL A 323 6.49 13.40 -23.03
CA VAL A 323 6.13 12.66 -24.26
C VAL A 323 4.63 12.36 -24.30
N PHE A 324 3.99 12.16 -23.15
CA PHE A 324 2.53 11.99 -23.04
C PHE A 324 1.77 13.32 -23.16
N VAL A 325 2.37 14.45 -22.79
CA VAL A 325 1.85 15.79 -23.13
C VAL A 325 1.81 15.96 -24.65
N ALA A 326 2.93 15.67 -25.34
CA ALA A 326 2.99 15.72 -26.80
C ALA A 326 1.98 14.76 -27.47
N TYR A 327 1.75 13.58 -26.88
CA TYR A 327 0.74 12.64 -27.37
C TYR A 327 -0.68 13.20 -27.24
N CYS A 328 -1.02 13.81 -26.10
CA CYS A 328 -2.31 14.46 -25.92
C CYS A 328 -2.49 15.64 -26.88
N ILE A 329 -1.46 16.46 -27.10
CA ILE A 329 -1.50 17.55 -28.09
C ILE A 329 -1.70 16.99 -29.51
N ALA A 330 -1.04 15.88 -29.88
CA ALA A 330 -1.23 15.24 -31.18
C ALA A 330 -2.67 14.70 -31.35
N ILE A 331 -3.30 14.18 -30.29
CA ILE A 331 -4.71 13.76 -30.30
C ILE A 331 -5.65 14.97 -30.42
N ALA A 332 -5.32 16.10 -29.79
CA ALA A 332 -6.10 17.33 -29.87
C ALA A 332 -6.05 17.98 -31.27
N ALA A 333 -4.88 17.94 -31.92
CA ALA A 333 -4.65 18.54 -33.23
C ALA A 333 -5.24 17.75 -34.41
N GLN A 334 -5.80 16.56 -34.17
CA GLN A 334 -6.21 15.62 -35.22
C GLN A 334 -7.66 15.13 -35.00
N PRO A 335 -8.61 15.41 -35.91
CA PRO A 335 -10.04 15.15 -35.67
C PRO A 335 -10.36 13.65 -35.49
N GLN A 336 -9.69 12.77 -36.24
CA GLN A 336 -9.82 11.31 -36.14
C GLN A 336 -8.92 10.69 -35.04
N GLY A 337 -8.32 11.50 -34.16
CA GLY A 337 -7.52 11.06 -33.03
C GLY A 337 -6.46 10.02 -33.39
N PHE A 338 -6.57 8.83 -32.80
CA PHE A 338 -5.58 7.74 -32.85
C PHE A 338 -5.30 7.15 -34.24
N HIS A 339 -6.18 7.39 -35.23
CA HIS A 339 -5.98 6.88 -36.60
C HIS A 339 -5.01 7.72 -37.43
N GLN A 340 -4.63 8.91 -36.96
CA GLN A 340 -3.86 9.87 -37.73
C GLN A 340 -2.35 9.74 -37.52
N GLY A 341 -1.58 9.91 -38.60
CA GLY A 341 -0.13 9.67 -38.62
C GLY A 341 0.66 10.47 -37.58
N GLY A 342 0.19 11.68 -37.22
CA GLY A 342 0.78 12.48 -36.14
C GLY A 342 0.72 11.80 -34.76
N THR A 343 -0.43 11.22 -34.39
CA THR A 343 -0.58 10.50 -33.11
C THR A 343 0.23 9.20 -33.08
N GLN A 344 0.28 8.50 -34.23
CA GLN A 344 1.05 7.26 -34.39
C GLN A 344 2.56 7.52 -34.34
N GLY A 345 3.01 8.65 -34.90
CA GLY A 345 4.41 9.10 -34.82
C GLY A 345 4.84 9.38 -33.39
N VAL A 346 4.01 10.05 -32.58
CA VAL A 346 4.31 10.22 -31.15
C VAL A 346 4.31 8.88 -30.41
N GLN A 347 3.44 7.92 -30.77
CA GLN A 347 3.52 6.58 -30.18
C GLN A 347 4.80 5.83 -30.56
N ALA A 348 5.36 6.01 -31.76
CA ALA A 348 6.70 5.49 -32.08
C ALA A 348 7.79 6.07 -31.15
N VAL A 349 7.69 7.36 -30.78
CA VAL A 349 8.57 7.96 -29.76
C VAL A 349 8.31 7.37 -28.37
N VAL A 350 7.05 7.20 -27.96
CA VAL A 350 6.70 6.54 -26.68
C VAL A 350 7.28 5.13 -26.62
N PHE A 351 7.27 4.36 -27.72
CA PHE A 351 7.88 3.03 -27.79
C PHE A 351 9.38 3.09 -27.47
N VAL A 352 10.15 3.91 -28.20
CA VAL A 352 11.61 4.01 -28.01
C VAL A 352 11.96 4.53 -26.61
N VAL A 353 11.32 5.60 -26.15
CA VAL A 353 11.64 6.19 -24.84
C VAL A 353 11.20 5.25 -23.70
N SER A 354 10.09 4.52 -23.84
CA SER A 354 9.68 3.53 -22.83
C SER A 354 10.65 2.35 -22.74
N ALA A 355 11.25 1.92 -23.86
CA ALA A 355 12.29 0.89 -23.85
C ALA A 355 13.57 1.37 -23.14
N VAL A 356 14.02 2.61 -23.41
CA VAL A 356 15.17 3.23 -22.72
C VAL A 356 14.89 3.39 -21.23
N MET A 357 13.70 3.89 -20.87
CA MET A 357 13.28 4.01 -19.46
C MET A 357 13.22 2.64 -18.78
N LEU A 358 12.69 1.60 -19.44
CA LEU A 358 12.64 0.24 -18.90
C LEU A 358 14.05 -0.28 -18.58
N LEU A 359 15.01 -0.09 -19.49
CA LEU A 359 16.41 -0.46 -19.29
C LEU A 359 17.01 0.27 -18.09
N ILE A 360 16.88 1.60 -18.03
CA ILE A 360 17.42 2.42 -16.92
C ILE A 360 16.77 2.03 -15.59
N THR A 361 15.44 1.90 -15.54
CA THR A 361 14.70 1.54 -14.33
C THR A 361 15.06 0.14 -13.84
N THR A 362 15.05 -0.87 -14.71
CA THR A 362 15.39 -2.25 -14.32
C THR A 362 16.86 -2.41 -13.94
N PHE A 363 17.78 -1.70 -14.60
CA PHE A 363 19.19 -1.67 -14.20
C PHE A 363 19.36 -1.02 -12.81
N ASN A 364 18.77 0.15 -12.58
CA ASN A 364 18.85 0.87 -11.31
C ASN A 364 18.15 0.15 -10.14
N MET A 365 17.23 -0.78 -10.40
CA MET A 365 16.64 -1.65 -9.37
C MET A 365 17.64 -2.66 -8.79
N VAL A 366 18.65 -3.09 -9.57
CA VAL A 366 19.41 -4.32 -9.25
C VAL A 366 20.94 -4.12 -9.30
N SER A 367 21.44 -3.11 -9.99
CA SER A 367 22.87 -2.77 -10.05
C SER A 367 23.36 -2.07 -8.77
N SER A 368 24.65 -2.19 -8.47
CA SER A 368 25.34 -1.36 -7.47
C SER A 368 25.72 0.02 -8.01
N THR A 369 25.92 0.14 -9.32
CA THR A 369 26.14 1.41 -10.03
C THR A 369 24.79 1.92 -10.55
N VAL A 370 24.45 3.16 -10.23
CA VAL A 370 23.16 3.77 -10.61
C VAL A 370 23.38 4.68 -11.81
N ILE A 371 22.61 4.47 -12.89
CA ILE A 371 22.55 5.38 -14.03
C ILE A 371 21.89 6.69 -13.56
N PRO A 372 22.53 7.86 -13.73
CA PRO A 372 22.03 9.12 -13.20
C PRO A 372 20.74 9.56 -13.93
N THR A 373 19.63 9.67 -13.18
CA THR A 373 18.32 10.11 -13.69
C THR A 373 18.05 11.61 -13.47
N GLY A 374 19.07 12.39 -13.09
CA GLY A 374 18.93 13.80 -12.74
C GLY A 374 18.23 14.03 -11.39
N GLN A 375 18.41 13.14 -10.41
CA GLN A 375 17.91 13.34 -9.05
C GLN A 375 18.51 14.61 -8.43
N GLY A 376 17.71 15.36 -7.65
CA GLY A 376 18.18 16.54 -6.92
C GLY A 376 18.24 17.85 -7.72
N TYR A 377 18.22 17.83 -9.07
CA TYR A 377 18.19 19.06 -9.88
C TYR A 377 16.99 19.95 -9.56
N PHE A 378 15.80 19.36 -9.48
CA PHE A 378 14.58 20.08 -9.09
C PHE A 378 14.66 20.62 -7.65
N LYS A 379 15.26 19.86 -6.73
CA LYS A 379 15.50 20.33 -5.34
C LYS A 379 16.46 21.51 -5.32
N ALA A 380 17.53 21.50 -6.12
CA ALA A 380 18.45 22.61 -6.25
C ALA A 380 17.79 23.86 -6.88
N LEU A 381 16.86 23.68 -7.82
CA LEU A 381 16.05 24.77 -8.38
C LEU A 381 15.08 25.35 -7.35
N VAL A 382 14.32 24.51 -6.64
CA VAL A 382 13.36 24.95 -5.61
C VAL A 382 14.06 25.64 -4.45
N ASN A 383 15.21 25.13 -4.00
CA ASN A 383 16.01 25.76 -2.93
C ASN A 383 16.54 27.17 -3.30
N ARG A 384 16.51 27.58 -4.58
CA ARG A 384 16.83 28.95 -5.01
C ARG A 384 15.62 29.89 -4.92
N MET A 385 14.40 29.37 -4.81
CA MET A 385 13.18 30.15 -4.65
C MET A 385 12.92 30.40 -3.16
N GLN A 386 12.93 31.66 -2.74
CA GLN A 386 12.59 32.03 -1.37
C GLN A 386 11.12 31.67 -1.06
N GLY A 387 10.87 31.07 0.11
CA GLY A 387 9.52 30.73 0.60
C GLY A 387 9.01 29.32 0.27
N LEU A 388 9.67 28.55 -0.60
CA LEU A 388 9.27 27.18 -0.95
C LEU A 388 10.25 26.13 -0.42
N THR A 389 9.88 25.41 0.64
CA THR A 389 10.62 24.24 1.12
C THR A 389 9.92 22.94 0.70
N LEU A 390 10.63 22.10 -0.06
CA LEU A 390 10.16 20.74 -0.37
C LEU A 390 10.01 19.94 0.91
N ARG A 391 8.90 19.21 1.03
CA ARG A 391 8.68 18.31 2.17
C ARG A 391 9.71 17.17 2.13
N ALA A 392 10.27 16.83 3.29
CA ALA A 392 11.06 15.62 3.42
C ALA A 392 10.16 14.40 3.17
N HIS A 393 10.74 13.25 2.83
CA HIS A 393 9.99 11.98 2.83
C HIS A 393 9.72 11.54 4.29
N ASP A 394 8.81 12.25 4.94
CA ASP A 394 8.36 11.93 6.28
C ASP A 394 7.39 10.75 6.26
N LYS A 395 7.64 9.77 7.15
CA LYS A 395 6.72 8.64 7.38
C LYS A 395 5.31 9.11 7.83
N GLU A 396 5.17 10.36 8.26
CA GLU A 396 3.91 10.97 8.72
C GLU A 396 3.02 11.51 7.58
N LEU A 397 3.53 11.70 6.35
CA LEU A 397 2.75 12.21 5.21
C LEU A 397 1.50 11.38 4.90
N HIS A 398 1.56 10.07 5.19
CA HIS A 398 0.48 9.13 4.97
C HIS A 398 -0.10 8.60 6.29
N SER A 399 0.09 9.34 7.40
CA SER A 399 -0.60 9.08 8.66
C SER A 399 -2.12 9.05 8.42
N PRO A 400 -2.77 7.89 8.60
CA PRO A 400 -4.21 7.75 8.36
C PRO A 400 -5.01 8.26 9.54
N HIS A 401 -6.20 8.78 9.27
CA HIS A 401 -7.02 9.41 10.31
C HIS A 401 -7.59 8.39 11.33
N LEU A 402 -7.51 7.08 11.01
CA LEU A 402 -8.12 5.96 11.73
C LEU A 402 -7.19 4.73 11.94
N GLY A 403 -5.87 4.89 12.04
CA GLY A 403 -4.94 3.77 12.31
C GLY A 403 -3.87 3.63 11.23
N TYR A 404 -3.46 2.41 10.85
CA TYR A 404 -2.45 2.18 9.80
C TYR A 404 -3.11 1.92 8.43
N SER A 405 -2.63 2.57 7.36
CA SER A 405 -3.11 2.41 6.00
C SER A 405 -1.97 2.01 5.09
N LYS A 406 -2.31 1.14 4.15
CA LYS A 406 -1.38 0.59 3.17
C LYS A 406 -1.32 1.43 1.90
N TYR A 407 -1.91 2.63 1.86
CA TYR A 407 -2.07 3.43 0.65
C TYR A 407 -1.82 4.94 0.86
N ALA A 408 -1.18 5.57 -0.13
CA ALA A 408 -1.08 7.03 -0.25
C ALA A 408 -2.38 7.71 -0.71
N ASP A 409 -2.39 9.04 -0.78
CA ASP A 409 -3.59 9.84 -1.06
C ASP A 409 -3.96 9.83 -2.55
N ALA A 410 -5.18 9.38 -2.86
CA ALA A 410 -5.69 9.26 -4.23
C ALA A 410 -6.40 10.52 -4.76
N GLU A 411 -6.45 11.60 -3.97
CA GLU A 411 -7.20 12.83 -4.25
C GLU A 411 -6.73 13.53 -5.53
N VAL A 412 -5.41 13.54 -5.77
CA VAL A 412 -4.80 14.08 -6.99
C VAL A 412 -5.41 13.43 -8.24
N LEU A 413 -5.49 12.10 -8.26
CA LEU A 413 -6.07 11.36 -9.38
C LEU A 413 -7.60 11.51 -9.43
N GLY A 414 -8.29 11.48 -8.28
CA GLY A 414 -9.75 11.61 -8.20
C GLY A 414 -10.27 12.95 -8.73
N HIS A 415 -9.63 14.06 -8.33
CA HIS A 415 -9.97 15.38 -8.85
C HIS A 415 -9.53 15.58 -10.30
N ALA A 416 -8.36 15.07 -10.71
CA ALA A 416 -7.98 15.06 -12.13
C ALA A 416 -8.96 14.29 -13.01
N CYS A 417 -9.46 13.15 -12.55
CA CYS A 417 -10.50 12.38 -13.25
C CYS A 417 -11.81 13.15 -13.34
N SER A 418 -12.15 13.95 -12.32
CA SER A 418 -13.32 14.84 -12.32
C SER A 418 -13.19 15.97 -13.34
N VAL A 419 -12.00 16.58 -13.45
CA VAL A 419 -11.66 17.53 -14.54
C VAL A 419 -11.87 16.86 -15.90
N LEU A 420 -11.27 15.69 -16.10
CA LEU A 420 -11.30 14.96 -17.37
C LEU A 420 -12.73 14.57 -17.78
N ALA A 421 -13.55 14.06 -16.85
CA ALA A 421 -14.96 13.73 -17.11
C ALA A 421 -15.79 14.98 -17.47
N ALA A 422 -15.59 16.09 -16.74
CA ALA A 422 -16.29 17.34 -17.00
C ALA A 422 -15.97 17.92 -18.39
N PHE A 423 -14.70 17.96 -18.79
CA PHE A 423 -14.32 18.44 -20.12
C PHE A 423 -14.68 17.45 -21.24
N ALA A 424 -14.75 16.14 -20.97
CA ALA A 424 -15.22 15.15 -21.95
C ALA A 424 -16.66 15.43 -22.43
N VAL A 425 -17.57 15.80 -21.52
CA VAL A 425 -18.98 16.06 -21.85
C VAL A 425 -19.25 17.43 -22.48
N THR A 426 -18.28 18.35 -22.49
CA THR A 426 -18.43 19.66 -23.19
C THR A 426 -18.52 19.53 -24.72
N ALA A 427 -18.16 18.38 -25.28
CA ALA A 427 -18.31 18.12 -26.70
C ALA A 427 -19.77 17.81 -27.06
N THR A 428 -20.40 18.73 -27.81
CA THR A 428 -21.77 18.59 -28.27
C THR A 428 -21.93 17.41 -29.22
N VAL A 429 -22.79 16.47 -28.83
CA VAL A 429 -23.36 15.48 -29.76
C VAL A 429 -24.46 16.20 -30.52
N GLY A 430 -24.13 16.72 -31.71
CA GLY A 430 -25.12 17.20 -32.68
C GLY A 430 -25.85 16.03 -33.35
N ASP A 431 -26.14 16.11 -34.64
CA ASP A 431 -26.81 15.05 -35.43
C ASP A 431 -25.96 13.77 -35.65
N ARG A 432 -24.97 13.51 -34.80
CA ARG A 432 -24.00 12.41 -34.92
C ARG A 432 -24.37 11.29 -33.95
N SER A 433 -24.11 10.04 -34.33
CA SER A 433 -24.34 8.91 -33.43
C SER A 433 -23.50 9.06 -32.14
N PRO A 434 -24.06 8.82 -30.93
CA PRO A 434 -23.33 9.03 -29.68
C PRO A 434 -22.02 8.23 -29.59
N LEU A 435 -21.98 7.06 -30.23
CA LEU A 435 -20.82 6.17 -30.33
C LEU A 435 -19.69 6.70 -31.24
N SER A 436 -19.97 7.68 -32.11
CA SER A 436 -18.96 8.28 -33.00
C SER A 436 -18.07 9.31 -32.29
N VAL A 437 -18.52 9.88 -31.17
CA VAL A 437 -17.73 10.81 -30.36
C VAL A 437 -17.12 10.05 -29.20
N LEU A 438 -15.81 10.15 -28.99
CA LEU A 438 -15.05 9.34 -28.02
C LEU A 438 -15.37 9.61 -26.52
N VAL A 439 -16.46 10.29 -26.20
CA VAL A 439 -16.84 10.70 -24.83
C VAL A 439 -17.07 9.50 -23.91
N LEU A 440 -17.67 8.41 -24.41
CA LEU A 440 -18.01 7.24 -23.60
C LEU A 440 -16.83 6.65 -22.81
N PRO A 441 -15.71 6.21 -23.43
CA PRO A 441 -14.56 5.69 -22.69
C PRO A 441 -13.93 6.75 -21.79
N TRP A 442 -13.92 8.03 -22.17
CA TRP A 442 -13.37 9.09 -21.34
C TRP A 442 -14.17 9.28 -20.04
N VAL A 443 -15.50 9.38 -20.12
CA VAL A 443 -16.37 9.59 -18.95
C VAL A 443 -16.43 8.34 -18.07
N VAL A 444 -16.63 7.16 -18.66
CA VAL A 444 -16.81 5.91 -17.90
C VAL A 444 -15.50 5.45 -17.25
N VAL A 445 -14.34 5.64 -17.89
CA VAL A 445 -13.06 5.22 -17.30
C VAL A 445 -12.47 6.27 -16.37
N ALA A 446 -12.49 7.56 -16.72
CA ALA A 446 -12.00 8.62 -15.83
C ALA A 446 -13.00 8.91 -14.71
N GLY A 447 -14.16 9.44 -15.07
CA GLY A 447 -15.20 9.83 -14.12
C GLY A 447 -15.81 8.66 -13.38
N GLY A 448 -15.81 7.46 -13.96
CA GLY A 448 -16.32 6.23 -13.34
C GLY A 448 -15.25 5.38 -12.66
N ALA A 449 -14.57 4.51 -13.42
CA ALA A 449 -13.72 3.45 -12.90
C ALA A 449 -12.54 3.95 -12.05
N LEU A 450 -11.81 4.98 -12.51
CA LEU A 450 -10.73 5.58 -11.73
C LEU A 450 -11.24 6.31 -10.49
N GLN A 451 -12.41 6.95 -10.57
CA GLN A 451 -12.99 7.66 -9.44
C GLN A 451 -13.51 6.71 -8.34
N LEU A 452 -14.13 5.58 -8.72
CA LEU A 452 -14.46 4.48 -7.81
C LEU A 452 -13.20 3.88 -7.14
N LEU A 453 -12.09 3.77 -7.88
CA LEU A 453 -10.80 3.35 -7.32
C LEU A 453 -10.29 4.38 -6.29
N CYS A 454 -10.29 5.67 -6.62
CA CYS A 454 -9.88 6.74 -5.70
C CYS A 454 -10.73 6.76 -4.43
N GLY A 455 -12.05 6.57 -4.56
CA GLY A 455 -12.96 6.44 -3.42
C GLY A 455 -12.65 5.21 -2.56
N SER A 456 -12.37 4.06 -3.18
CA SER A 456 -11.97 2.84 -2.46
C SER A 456 -10.64 3.01 -1.70
N VAL A 457 -9.68 3.74 -2.28
CA VAL A 457 -8.41 4.08 -1.61
C VAL A 457 -8.63 5.08 -0.46
N ALA A 458 -9.49 6.08 -0.65
CA ALA A 458 -9.88 7.02 0.42
C ALA A 458 -10.56 6.29 1.60
N PHE A 459 -11.47 5.35 1.31
CA PHE A 459 -12.09 4.50 2.33
C PHE A 459 -11.04 3.72 3.14
N ALA A 460 -10.08 3.09 2.46
CA ALA A 460 -8.98 2.35 3.09
C ALA A 460 -8.01 3.23 3.91
N ARG A 461 -8.12 4.56 3.82
CA ARG A 461 -7.41 5.54 4.67
C ARG A 461 -8.25 6.10 5.82
N GLY A 462 -9.53 5.77 5.89
CA GLY A 462 -10.47 6.36 6.84
C GLY A 462 -11.02 7.73 6.44
N LYS A 463 -10.81 8.16 5.18
CA LYS A 463 -11.37 9.40 4.61
C LYS A 463 -12.80 9.15 4.14
N THR A 464 -13.74 9.07 5.09
CA THR A 464 -15.12 8.65 4.83
C THR A 464 -15.88 9.62 3.95
N PHE A 465 -15.74 10.94 4.16
CA PHE A 465 -16.41 11.95 3.36
C PHE A 465 -15.92 11.94 1.90
N GLU A 466 -14.60 12.03 1.70
CA GLU A 466 -13.97 12.06 0.37
C GLU A 466 -14.23 10.75 -0.39
N SER A 467 -14.23 9.61 0.32
CA SER A 467 -14.66 8.32 -0.21
C SER A 467 -16.10 8.35 -0.72
N THR A 468 -17.05 8.84 0.09
CA THR A 468 -18.46 8.93 -0.29
C THR A 468 -18.64 9.82 -1.52
N VAL A 469 -17.97 10.97 -1.58
CA VAL A 469 -18.01 11.88 -2.73
C VAL A 469 -17.49 11.20 -4.00
N PHE A 470 -16.29 10.63 -3.96
CA PHE A 470 -15.71 9.96 -5.13
C PHE A 470 -16.52 8.72 -5.57
N ILE A 471 -17.07 7.94 -4.64
CA ILE A 471 -17.91 6.78 -5.00
C ILE A 471 -19.24 7.25 -5.63
N LEU A 472 -19.91 8.24 -5.04
CA LEU A 472 -21.18 8.77 -5.57
C LEU A 472 -21.01 9.36 -6.97
N TYR A 473 -19.94 10.13 -7.19
CA TYR A 473 -19.68 10.76 -8.48
C TYR A 473 -19.21 9.72 -9.50
N GLY A 474 -18.43 8.73 -9.05
CA GLY A 474 -18.06 7.54 -9.82
C GLY A 474 -19.27 6.77 -10.36
N MET A 475 -20.26 6.51 -9.50
CA MET A 475 -21.51 5.88 -9.89
C MET A 475 -22.30 6.75 -10.89
N MET A 476 -22.44 8.05 -10.61
CA MET A 476 -23.14 8.98 -11.51
C MET A 476 -22.50 9.04 -12.90
N TRP A 477 -21.19 9.29 -13.01
CA TRP A 477 -20.50 9.33 -14.31
C TRP A 477 -20.56 8.00 -15.05
N THR A 478 -20.49 6.87 -14.34
CA THR A 478 -20.62 5.53 -14.96
C THR A 478 -22.02 5.34 -15.54
N VAL A 479 -23.06 5.55 -14.73
CA VAL A 479 -24.47 5.39 -15.14
C VAL A 479 -24.80 6.36 -16.26
N TRP A 480 -24.59 7.66 -16.04
CA TRP A 480 -24.92 8.70 -17.02
C TRP A 480 -24.11 8.59 -18.32
N GLY A 481 -22.82 8.24 -18.22
CA GLY A 481 -21.96 8.01 -19.37
C GLY A 481 -22.50 6.88 -20.26
N LEU A 482 -22.84 5.73 -19.65
CA LEU A 482 -23.43 4.59 -20.35
C LEU A 482 -24.82 4.90 -20.92
N THR A 483 -25.68 5.62 -20.19
CA THR A 483 -27.03 5.95 -20.68
C THR A 483 -26.98 6.96 -21.83
N ARG A 484 -26.18 8.04 -21.72
CA ARG A 484 -26.12 9.13 -22.71
C ARG A 484 -25.31 8.77 -23.95
N TYR A 485 -24.14 8.13 -23.78
CA TYR A 485 -23.19 7.90 -24.86
C TYR A 485 -23.07 6.43 -25.29
N GLY A 486 -23.59 5.49 -24.50
CA GLY A 486 -23.52 4.05 -24.78
C GLY A 486 -24.52 3.52 -25.80
N GLY A 487 -25.43 4.36 -26.31
CA GLY A 487 -26.49 3.92 -27.24
C GLY A 487 -27.53 2.98 -26.63
N LEU A 488 -27.53 2.80 -25.31
CA LEU A 488 -28.56 2.09 -24.55
C LEU A 488 -29.92 2.82 -24.58
N TYR A 489 -29.91 4.08 -25.01
CA TYR A 489 -31.09 4.92 -25.20
C TYR A 489 -31.44 4.95 -26.68
N GLY A 490 -32.65 4.48 -26.99
CA GLY A 490 -33.45 5.02 -28.09
C GLY A 490 -34.11 6.32 -27.63
N GLU A 491 -35.40 6.48 -27.92
CA GLU A 491 -36.17 7.71 -27.64
C GLU A 491 -36.47 7.97 -26.14
N THR A 492 -35.81 7.29 -25.19
CA THR A 492 -36.15 7.27 -23.77
C THR A 492 -35.68 8.48 -22.95
N ARG A 493 -35.74 9.70 -23.50
CA ARG A 493 -35.85 10.90 -22.64
C ARG A 493 -37.19 10.81 -21.92
N GLY A 494 -37.19 10.78 -20.59
CA GLY A 494 -38.42 10.52 -19.85
C GLY A 494 -38.30 10.36 -18.34
N PHE A 495 -39.46 10.16 -17.73
CA PHE A 495 -39.70 10.23 -16.28
C PHE A 495 -38.77 9.33 -15.44
N ASN A 496 -38.58 8.07 -15.84
CA ASN A 496 -37.76 7.11 -15.08
C ASN A 496 -36.31 7.59 -14.88
N VAL A 497 -35.77 8.27 -15.88
CA VAL A 497 -34.41 8.83 -15.89
C VAL A 497 -34.32 10.02 -14.94
N ALA A 498 -35.31 10.92 -15.04
CA ALA A 498 -35.46 12.07 -14.16
C ALA A 498 -35.56 11.64 -12.69
N VAL A 499 -36.34 10.62 -12.35
CA VAL A 499 -36.45 10.06 -10.99
C VAL A 499 -35.11 9.54 -10.46
N GLY A 500 -34.32 8.87 -11.32
CA GLY A 500 -32.97 8.45 -10.98
C GLY A 500 -32.06 9.64 -10.65
N ILE A 501 -32.05 10.66 -11.50
CA ILE A 501 -31.23 11.87 -11.30
C ILE A 501 -31.67 12.65 -10.06
N ILE A 502 -32.97 12.79 -9.82
CA ILE A 502 -33.53 13.41 -8.60
C ILE A 502 -33.05 12.68 -7.35
N SER A 503 -32.99 11.34 -7.38
CA SER A 503 -32.46 10.54 -6.27
C SER A 503 -30.98 10.86 -5.99
N PHE A 504 -30.14 10.95 -7.02
CA PHE A 504 -28.75 11.39 -6.89
C PHE A 504 -28.63 12.86 -6.43
N MET A 505 -29.52 13.75 -6.87
CA MET A 505 -29.57 15.15 -6.40
C MET A 505 -29.86 15.25 -4.91
N LEU A 506 -30.76 14.41 -4.37
CA LEU A 506 -31.04 14.36 -2.94
C LEU A 506 -29.82 13.87 -2.15
N PHE A 507 -29.13 12.82 -2.61
CA PHE A 507 -27.87 12.36 -1.99
C PHE A 507 -26.78 13.43 -2.07
N ASN A 508 -26.64 14.13 -3.20
CA ASN A 508 -25.64 15.18 -3.32
C ASN A 508 -26.00 16.47 -2.56
N CYS A 509 -27.28 16.74 -2.28
CA CYS A 509 -27.69 17.74 -1.29
C CYS A 509 -27.17 17.40 0.12
N LEU A 510 -27.26 16.13 0.54
CA LEU A 510 -26.69 15.68 1.83
C LEU A 510 -25.16 15.81 1.85
N VAL A 511 -24.48 15.46 0.76
CA VAL A 511 -23.03 15.67 0.59
C VAL A 511 -22.67 17.15 0.67
N THR A 512 -23.43 18.01 0.01
CA THR A 512 -23.22 19.47 0.01
C THR A 512 -23.44 20.07 1.41
N ALA A 513 -24.45 19.60 2.15
CA ALA A 513 -24.68 19.98 3.53
C ALA A 513 -23.54 19.51 4.46
N ALA A 514 -23.04 18.28 4.29
CA ALA A 514 -21.87 17.79 5.02
C ALA A 514 -20.59 18.60 4.69
N ALA A 515 -20.42 19.00 3.43
CA ALA A 515 -19.27 19.78 2.97
C ALA A 515 -19.12 21.15 3.66
N LEU A 516 -20.22 21.76 4.11
CA LEU A 516 -20.22 23.01 4.90
C LEU A 516 -19.36 22.92 6.17
N PHE A 517 -19.27 21.73 6.76
CA PHE A 517 -18.50 21.46 7.98
C PHE A 517 -17.03 21.10 7.68
N VAL A 518 -16.68 20.85 6.42
CA VAL A 518 -15.32 20.45 6.00
C VAL A 518 -14.50 21.69 5.63
N ASN A 519 -14.77 22.32 4.49
CA ASN A 519 -14.19 23.61 4.10
C ASN A 519 -14.94 24.23 2.90
N VAL A 520 -14.69 25.52 2.63
CA VAL A 520 -15.31 26.27 1.51
C VAL A 520 -15.07 25.57 0.16
N ALA A 521 -13.87 25.03 -0.10
CA ALA A 521 -13.57 24.39 -1.37
C ALA A 521 -14.44 23.14 -1.59
N TRP A 522 -14.59 22.27 -0.59
CA TRP A 522 -15.43 21.07 -0.68
C TRP A 522 -16.90 21.42 -0.86
N PHE A 523 -17.36 22.48 -0.20
CA PHE A 523 -18.71 23.02 -0.42
C PHE A 523 -18.91 23.48 -1.87
N ALA A 524 -17.97 24.25 -2.43
CA ALA A 524 -18.02 24.69 -3.82
C ALA A 524 -17.97 23.51 -4.81
N TYR A 525 -17.16 22.48 -4.52
CA TYR A 525 -17.07 21.26 -5.33
C TYR A 525 -18.39 20.44 -5.30
N ALA A 526 -19.02 20.30 -4.13
CA ALA A 526 -20.30 19.61 -4.01
C ALA A 526 -21.45 20.38 -4.66
N LEU A 527 -21.48 21.70 -4.47
CA LEU A 527 -22.47 22.60 -5.07
C LEU A 527 -22.36 22.65 -6.61
N THR A 528 -21.15 22.72 -7.16
CA THR A 528 -20.97 22.74 -8.63
C THR A 528 -21.29 21.39 -9.26
N PHE A 529 -21.10 20.27 -8.56
CA PHE A 529 -21.63 18.99 -9.01
C PHE A 529 -23.17 18.92 -8.95
N GLN A 530 -23.82 19.59 -7.99
CA GLN A 530 -25.29 19.71 -7.96
C GLN A 530 -25.82 20.39 -9.23
N LEU A 531 -25.10 21.40 -9.75
CA LEU A 531 -25.45 22.05 -11.01
C LEU A 531 -25.32 21.08 -12.19
N ILE A 532 -24.32 20.18 -12.21
CA ILE A 532 -24.21 19.12 -13.24
C ILE A 532 -25.45 18.21 -13.19
N LEU A 533 -25.88 17.80 -11.99
CA LEU A 533 -27.06 16.96 -11.84
C LEU A 533 -28.34 17.68 -12.31
N ILE A 534 -28.47 18.99 -12.05
CA ILE A 534 -29.55 19.82 -12.61
C ILE A 534 -29.49 19.84 -14.14
N SER A 535 -28.30 19.97 -14.73
CA SER A 535 -28.14 19.92 -16.19
C SER A 535 -28.59 18.57 -16.78
N PHE A 536 -28.25 17.46 -16.12
CA PHE A 536 -28.66 16.12 -16.57
C PHE A 536 -30.18 15.94 -16.41
N LEU A 537 -30.78 16.47 -15.34
CA LEU A 537 -32.22 16.46 -15.14
C LEU A 537 -32.95 17.24 -16.24
N LEU A 538 -32.46 18.44 -16.57
CA LEU A 538 -33.03 19.28 -17.63
C LEU A 538 -32.92 18.60 -19.01
N ASP A 539 -31.83 17.90 -19.31
CA ASP A 539 -31.72 17.11 -20.54
C ASP A 539 -32.69 15.92 -20.56
N ALA A 540 -32.83 15.20 -19.45
CA ALA A 540 -33.72 14.05 -19.33
C ALA A 540 -35.20 14.41 -19.53
N VAL A 541 -35.62 15.63 -19.17
CA VAL A 541 -36.98 16.16 -19.42
C VAL A 541 -37.10 16.97 -20.71
N GLY A 542 -36.03 17.10 -21.50
CA GLY A 542 -36.05 17.84 -22.78
C GLY A 542 -36.10 19.37 -22.66
N ALA A 543 -35.78 19.93 -21.48
CA ALA A 543 -35.84 21.36 -21.18
C ALA A 543 -34.45 22.02 -20.98
N LEU A 544 -33.37 21.36 -21.40
CA LEU A 544 -31.99 21.89 -21.27
C LEU A 544 -31.79 23.14 -22.14
N PRO A 545 -31.46 24.32 -21.55
CA PRO A 545 -31.10 25.50 -22.33
C PRO A 545 -29.75 25.29 -23.04
N TYR A 546 -29.64 25.75 -24.28
CA TYR A 546 -28.40 25.63 -25.06
C TYR A 546 -27.19 26.22 -24.32
N GLY A 547 -26.15 25.41 -24.14
CA GLY A 547 -24.89 25.80 -23.49
C GLY A 547 -24.91 25.82 -21.96
N TYR A 548 -26.04 25.53 -21.30
CA TYR A 548 -26.09 25.41 -19.84
C TYR A 548 -25.19 24.27 -19.34
N ASP A 549 -25.26 23.11 -20.01
CA ASP A 549 -24.43 21.93 -19.76
C ASP A 549 -22.94 22.21 -19.94
N ILE A 550 -22.57 22.93 -21.00
CA ILE A 550 -21.19 23.35 -21.27
C ILE A 550 -20.69 24.29 -20.16
N GLY A 551 -21.45 25.35 -19.84
CA GLY A 551 -21.06 26.34 -18.84
C GLY A 551 -20.87 25.74 -17.45
N VAL A 552 -21.82 24.90 -17.01
CA VAL A 552 -21.75 24.21 -15.71
C VAL A 552 -20.60 23.20 -15.67
N SER A 553 -20.37 22.45 -16.76
CA SER A 553 -19.26 21.49 -16.83
C SER A 553 -17.89 22.18 -16.76
N ILE A 554 -17.74 23.35 -17.40
CA ILE A 554 -16.53 24.18 -17.30
C ILE A 554 -16.33 24.65 -15.85
N ILE A 555 -17.38 25.15 -15.18
CA ILE A 555 -17.29 25.62 -13.78
C ILE A 555 -16.84 24.48 -12.85
N PHE A 556 -17.49 23.31 -12.91
CA PHE A 556 -17.09 22.15 -12.10
C PHE A 556 -15.68 21.65 -12.46
N GLY A 557 -15.31 21.68 -13.74
CA GLY A 557 -13.97 21.36 -14.22
C GLY A 557 -12.90 22.29 -13.64
N LEU A 558 -13.17 23.60 -13.56
CA LEU A 558 -12.26 24.58 -12.95
C LEU A 558 -12.14 24.39 -11.43
N VAL A 559 -13.24 24.12 -10.72
CA VAL A 559 -13.18 23.80 -9.27
C VAL A 559 -12.41 22.49 -9.03
N SER A 560 -12.64 21.47 -9.85
CA SER A 560 -11.88 20.21 -9.82
C SER A 560 -10.39 20.43 -10.10
N PHE A 561 -10.04 21.34 -11.01
CA PHE A 561 -8.65 21.66 -11.34
C PHE A 561 -7.95 22.43 -10.20
N TYR A 562 -8.67 23.32 -9.51
CA TYR A 562 -8.20 23.96 -8.28
C TYR A 562 -7.87 22.92 -7.19
N PHE A 563 -8.72 21.91 -7.01
CA PHE A 563 -8.44 20.80 -6.11
C PHE A 563 -7.20 20.00 -6.53
N PHE A 564 -7.10 19.62 -7.81
CA PHE A 564 -5.94 18.90 -8.36
C PHE A 564 -4.63 19.63 -8.07
N LEU A 565 -4.55 20.93 -8.36
CA LEU A 565 -3.41 21.77 -8.02
C LEU A 565 -3.19 21.81 -6.50
N GLY A 566 -4.25 22.05 -5.73
CA GLY A 566 -4.20 22.13 -4.27
C GLY A 566 -3.58 20.91 -3.62
N HIS A 567 -4.03 19.70 -3.99
CA HIS A 567 -3.48 18.45 -3.47
C HIS A 567 -2.05 18.21 -3.96
N ILE A 568 -1.69 18.49 -5.22
CA ILE A 568 -0.31 18.34 -5.71
C ILE A 568 0.67 19.25 -4.95
N PHE A 569 0.33 20.53 -4.78
CA PHE A 569 1.17 21.49 -4.06
C PHE A 569 1.27 21.13 -2.57
N ASN A 570 0.14 20.89 -1.90
CA ASN A 570 0.10 20.62 -0.46
C ASN A 570 0.69 19.24 -0.07
N ASN A 571 0.83 18.32 -1.03
CA ASN A 571 1.57 17.07 -0.87
C ASN A 571 3.09 17.23 -1.11
N THR A 572 3.52 18.23 -1.90
CA THR A 572 4.93 18.42 -2.29
C THR A 572 5.70 19.34 -1.35
N PHE A 573 5.07 20.40 -0.83
CA PHE A 573 5.73 21.43 -0.01
C PHE A 573 5.44 21.25 1.49
N GLN A 574 6.34 21.73 2.36
CA GLN A 574 6.17 21.59 3.82
C GLN A 574 4.92 22.33 4.33
N SER A 575 4.80 23.61 4.00
CA SER A 575 3.63 24.43 4.29
C SER A 575 2.56 24.31 3.19
N PRO A 576 1.26 24.33 3.54
CA PRO A 576 0.18 24.35 2.55
C PRO A 576 0.24 25.65 1.74
N GLN A 577 0.43 25.51 0.42
CA GLN A 577 0.57 26.65 -0.51
C GLN A 577 -0.79 27.12 -1.04
N ILE A 578 -1.74 26.20 -1.20
CA ILE A 578 -3.06 26.46 -1.78
C ILE A 578 -4.12 26.19 -0.70
N PRO A 579 -4.80 27.23 -0.18
CA PRO A 579 -5.68 27.09 0.99
C PRO A 579 -7.13 26.73 0.61
N PHE A 580 -7.58 25.54 0.97
CA PHE A 580 -8.98 25.09 0.75
C PHE A 580 -10.06 25.84 1.56
N GLY A 581 -9.68 26.86 2.33
CA GLY A 581 -10.58 27.64 3.19
C GLY A 581 -10.86 26.99 4.55
N LYS A 582 -11.66 27.69 5.37
CA LYS A 582 -12.15 27.20 6.67
C LYS A 582 -13.54 26.56 6.50
N PRO A 583 -14.05 25.78 7.47
CA PRO A 583 -15.47 25.37 7.47
C PRO A 583 -16.40 26.58 7.36
N VAL A 584 -17.46 26.47 6.57
CA VAL A 584 -18.50 27.49 6.42
C VAL A 584 -19.36 27.53 7.69
N VAL A 585 -19.74 26.35 8.17
CA VAL A 585 -20.42 26.18 9.46
C VAL A 585 -19.43 25.57 10.45
N LYS A 586 -19.02 26.35 11.44
CA LYS A 586 -18.34 25.80 12.61
C LYS A 586 -19.39 25.22 13.55
N MET A 587 -19.31 23.92 13.84
CA MET A 587 -19.99 23.41 15.03
C MET A 587 -19.33 23.99 16.27
N SER A 588 -19.95 25.04 16.85
CA SER A 588 -19.85 25.22 18.29
C SER A 588 -20.57 24.03 18.91
N GLY A 589 -19.81 23.07 19.42
CA GLY A 589 -20.39 21.90 20.08
C GLY A 589 -21.28 22.37 21.22
N GLY A 590 -22.54 21.93 21.23
CA GLY A 590 -23.53 22.22 22.28
C GLY A 590 -23.24 21.48 23.60
N GLY A 591 -21.98 21.39 24.00
CA GLY A 591 -21.50 20.95 25.29
C GLY A 591 -20.75 22.10 25.95
N GLY A 592 -21.42 22.80 26.85
CA GLY A 592 -20.85 24.00 27.48
C GLY A 592 -19.72 23.66 28.46
N GLY A 593 -18.50 24.09 28.14
CA GLY A 593 -17.48 24.56 29.09
C GLY A 593 -16.89 23.61 30.14
N ALA A 594 -17.46 22.44 30.39
CA ALA A 594 -17.03 21.53 31.46
C ALA A 594 -16.16 20.38 30.91
N HIS A 595 -14.85 20.47 31.15
CA HIS A 595 -13.84 19.44 30.87
C HIS A 595 -13.62 19.04 29.40
N ILE A 596 -12.89 19.88 28.66
CA ILE A 596 -12.23 19.47 27.42
C ILE A 596 -11.15 18.43 27.76
N CYS A 597 -11.28 17.19 27.28
CA CYS A 597 -10.21 16.20 27.32
C CYS A 597 -9.01 16.70 26.50
N PRO A 598 -7.82 16.92 27.10
CA PRO A 598 -6.66 17.41 26.39
C PRO A 598 -6.03 16.31 25.53
N HIS A 599 -5.93 16.58 24.22
CA HIS A 599 -5.19 15.76 23.26
C HIS A 599 -3.77 16.32 23.12
N LEU A 600 -2.78 15.59 23.64
CA LEU A 600 -1.43 16.11 23.86
C LEU A 600 -0.38 15.26 23.11
N PRO A 601 0.52 15.85 22.31
CA PRO A 601 1.45 15.10 21.48
C PRO A 601 2.51 14.35 22.30
N ALA A 602 2.55 13.02 22.15
CA ALA A 602 3.41 12.12 22.90
C ALA A 602 4.92 12.42 22.77
N ARG A 603 5.34 13.00 21.63
CA ARG A 603 6.73 13.37 21.34
C ARG A 603 7.27 14.54 22.20
N LYS A 604 6.43 15.20 23.00
CA LYS A 604 6.87 16.28 23.91
C LYS A 604 6.84 15.80 25.36
N SER A 605 7.97 15.86 26.05
CA SER A 605 8.06 15.50 27.48
C SER A 605 7.05 16.29 28.34
N SER A 606 6.84 17.58 28.05
CA SER A 606 5.83 18.40 28.76
C SER A 606 4.40 17.87 28.62
N SER A 607 4.04 17.26 27.48
CA SER A 607 2.76 16.58 27.29
C SER A 607 2.62 15.32 28.14
N VAL A 608 3.70 14.55 28.28
CA VAL A 608 3.72 13.35 29.14
C VAL A 608 3.61 13.74 30.61
N HIS A 609 4.30 14.81 31.04
CA HIS A 609 4.15 15.38 32.39
C HIS A 609 2.72 15.85 32.66
N GLN A 610 2.09 16.58 31.73
CA GLN A 610 0.71 17.04 31.90
C GLN A 610 -0.29 15.87 32.04
N ILE A 611 -0.10 14.79 31.28
CA ILE A 611 -0.90 13.56 31.41
C ILE A 611 -0.60 12.81 32.72
N ALA A 612 0.65 12.81 33.18
CA ALA A 612 1.02 12.25 34.47
C ALA A 612 0.32 12.98 35.63
N GLU A 613 0.24 14.32 35.60
CA GLU A 613 -0.48 15.08 36.62
C GLU A 613 -1.99 14.84 36.59
N ILE A 614 -2.61 14.66 35.41
CA ILE A 614 -4.01 14.24 35.30
C ILE A 614 -4.23 12.88 35.97
N MET A 615 -3.34 11.90 35.72
CA MET A 615 -3.42 10.57 36.36
C MET A 615 -3.18 10.63 37.88
N LYS A 616 -2.22 11.43 38.34
CA LYS A 616 -1.98 11.68 39.77
C LYS A 616 -3.15 12.40 40.44
N GLY A 617 -3.93 13.19 39.69
CA GLY A 617 -5.18 13.80 40.12
C GLY A 617 -6.38 12.83 40.19
N GLY A 618 -6.20 11.54 39.85
CA GLY A 618 -7.30 10.56 39.79
C GLY A 618 -7.99 10.46 38.43
N GLY A 619 -7.46 11.12 37.40
CA GLY A 619 -7.92 11.00 36.02
C GLY A 619 -7.53 9.67 35.36
N THR A 620 -8.24 9.37 34.27
CA THR A 620 -8.08 8.20 33.41
C THR A 620 -7.67 8.64 32.01
N CYS A 621 -6.58 8.10 31.48
CA CYS A 621 -5.95 8.63 30.28
C CYS A 621 -5.84 7.60 29.15
N GLY A 622 -5.90 8.06 27.91
CA GLY A 622 -5.53 7.28 26.73
C GLY A 622 -4.01 7.30 26.52
N MET A 623 -3.39 6.13 26.41
CA MET A 623 -1.95 5.97 26.27
C MET A 623 -1.58 5.13 25.02
N PRO A 624 -0.60 5.56 24.19
CA PRO A 624 -0.05 4.74 23.12
C PRO A 624 0.79 3.59 23.67
N THR A 625 0.93 2.51 22.90
CA THR A 625 1.80 1.37 23.25
C THR A 625 2.44 0.77 21.99
N ASP A 626 3.35 -0.16 22.20
CA ASP A 626 3.95 -1.07 21.20
C ASP A 626 2.94 -1.98 20.49
N THR A 627 1.68 -2.00 20.93
CA THR A 627 0.65 -2.91 20.42
C THR A 627 -0.64 -2.17 20.02
N VAL A 628 -1.44 -1.73 20.99
CA VAL A 628 -2.70 -0.99 20.77
C VAL A 628 -2.84 0.14 21.80
N TYR A 629 -3.67 1.14 21.54
CA TYR A 629 -4.00 2.16 22.55
C TYR A 629 -4.79 1.57 23.71
N VAL A 630 -4.45 2.02 24.91
CA VAL A 630 -5.02 1.54 26.17
C VAL A 630 -5.54 2.69 27.02
N LEU A 631 -6.55 2.39 27.84
CA LEU A 631 -7.05 3.27 28.89
C LEU A 631 -6.31 2.91 30.18
N VAL A 632 -5.74 3.93 30.83
CA VAL A 632 -4.86 3.77 32.00
C VAL A 632 -5.35 4.59 33.20
N ALA A 633 -5.13 4.05 34.40
CA ALA A 633 -5.35 4.71 35.68
C ALA A 633 -4.17 4.44 36.62
N ALA A 634 -3.83 5.38 37.51
CA ALA A 634 -2.77 5.17 38.50
C ALA A 634 -3.20 4.18 39.58
N CYS A 635 -2.37 3.18 39.94
CA CYS A 635 -2.76 2.18 40.95
C CYS A 635 -2.93 2.77 42.35
N ASN A 636 -2.14 3.78 42.70
CA ASN A 636 -2.24 4.54 43.94
C ASN A 636 -3.46 5.48 44.00
N ARG A 637 -4.35 5.45 42.99
CA ARG A 637 -5.65 6.15 42.96
C ARG A 637 -6.78 5.13 42.75
N PRO A 638 -7.25 4.45 43.82
CA PRO A 638 -8.29 3.41 43.72
C PRO A 638 -9.55 3.86 42.97
N GLU A 639 -9.98 5.10 43.16
CA GLU A 639 -11.14 5.68 42.47
C GLU A 639 -10.95 5.75 40.95
N ALA A 640 -9.74 6.09 40.48
CA ALA A 640 -9.41 6.13 39.06
C ALA A 640 -9.43 4.72 38.43
N VAL A 641 -8.95 3.71 39.17
CA VAL A 641 -9.01 2.30 38.76
C VAL A 641 -10.47 1.83 38.64
N VAL A 642 -11.32 2.18 39.62
CA VAL A 642 -12.77 1.90 39.58
C VAL A 642 -13.45 2.65 38.42
N LYS A 643 -13.08 3.91 38.15
CA LYS A 643 -13.57 4.69 36.99
C LYS A 643 -13.21 3.98 35.68
N ALA A 644 -11.94 3.62 35.49
CA ALA A 644 -11.45 2.91 34.30
C ALA A 644 -12.12 1.54 34.11
N PHE A 645 -12.36 0.79 35.18
CA PHE A 645 -13.12 -0.48 35.13
C PHE A 645 -14.57 -0.26 34.68
N LYS A 646 -15.26 0.73 35.27
CA LYS A 646 -16.67 1.09 34.95
C LYS A 646 -16.88 1.60 33.52
N VAL A 647 -15.83 1.96 32.78
CA VAL A 647 -15.95 2.33 31.35
C VAL A 647 -16.50 1.16 30.52
N LYS A 648 -16.27 -0.10 30.93
CA LYS A 648 -16.65 -1.32 30.21
C LYS A 648 -17.87 -2.03 30.79
N LYS A 649 -18.82 -2.39 29.93
CA LYS A 649 -20.06 -3.08 30.33
C LYS A 649 -19.87 -4.56 30.69
N GLN A 650 -18.92 -5.28 30.07
CA GLN A 650 -18.53 -6.64 30.50
C GLN A 650 -17.08 -6.65 31.03
N ALA A 651 -16.79 -5.78 32.01
CA ALA A 651 -15.46 -5.75 32.65
C ALA A 651 -15.15 -7.01 33.48
N GLN A 652 -16.17 -7.84 33.80
CA GLN A 652 -16.04 -9.09 34.54
C GLN A 652 -15.35 -10.20 33.73
N ASP A 653 -15.58 -10.27 32.40
CA ASP A 653 -15.01 -11.33 31.55
C ASP A 653 -13.54 -11.08 31.15
N ARG A 654 -13.05 -9.85 31.34
CA ARG A 654 -11.68 -9.42 30.98
C ARG A 654 -11.15 -8.44 32.04
N PRO A 655 -10.53 -8.93 33.12
CA PRO A 655 -10.04 -8.07 34.20
C PRO A 655 -8.90 -7.16 33.73
N MET A 656 -8.65 -6.08 34.49
CA MET A 656 -7.55 -5.16 34.19
C MET A 656 -6.19 -5.82 34.44
N SER A 657 -5.16 -5.33 33.75
CA SER A 657 -3.76 -5.74 33.93
C SER A 657 -2.95 -4.67 34.66
N LEU A 658 -1.91 -5.06 35.38
CA LEU A 658 -0.99 -4.17 36.08
C LEU A 658 0.24 -3.89 35.19
N TRP A 659 0.57 -2.65 34.89
CA TRP A 659 1.77 -2.34 34.09
C TRP A 659 2.79 -1.54 34.89
N ILE A 660 4.06 -1.85 34.66
CA ILE A 660 5.24 -1.26 35.32
C ILE A 660 6.22 -0.71 34.26
N SER A 661 7.06 0.26 34.63
CA SER A 661 8.10 0.81 33.75
C SER A 661 9.42 0.04 33.83
N SER A 662 9.65 -0.65 34.94
CA SER A 662 10.86 -1.41 35.21
C SER A 662 10.58 -2.41 36.34
N ILE A 663 11.31 -3.53 36.34
CA ILE A 663 11.27 -4.53 37.42
C ILE A 663 11.67 -3.92 38.77
N ARG A 664 12.43 -2.81 38.78
CA ARG A 664 12.71 -2.02 40.00
C ARG A 664 11.45 -1.51 40.71
N GLN A 665 10.31 -1.39 40.03
CA GLN A 665 9.03 -1.07 40.70
C GLN A 665 8.44 -2.25 41.50
N LEU A 666 8.95 -3.47 41.30
CA LEU A 666 8.59 -4.67 42.07
C LEU A 666 9.57 -4.92 43.24
N GLU A 667 10.63 -4.13 43.40
CA GLU A 667 11.63 -4.29 44.46
C GLU A 667 11.01 -4.39 45.87
N PRO A 668 10.01 -3.58 46.28
CA PRO A 668 9.39 -3.68 47.60
C PRO A 668 8.66 -5.01 47.88
N VAL A 669 8.39 -5.79 46.84
CA VAL A 669 7.65 -7.06 46.91
C VAL A 669 8.46 -8.24 46.36
N ARG A 670 9.73 -8.02 46.05
CA ARG A 670 10.68 -9.02 45.55
C ARG A 670 10.76 -10.28 46.43
N PRO A 671 10.73 -10.22 47.79
CA PRO A 671 10.73 -11.42 48.63
C PRO A 671 9.47 -12.28 48.51
N LEU A 672 8.40 -11.77 47.89
CA LEU A 672 7.12 -12.46 47.67
C LEU A 672 7.01 -13.06 46.26
N LEU A 673 8.07 -12.96 45.45
CA LEU A 673 8.12 -13.42 44.06
C LEU A 673 9.27 -14.42 43.87
N SER A 674 9.01 -15.45 43.06
CA SER A 674 10.01 -16.49 42.76
C SER A 674 11.24 -15.91 42.04
N PRO A 675 12.49 -16.27 42.41
CA PRO A 675 13.68 -15.83 41.70
C PRO A 675 13.66 -16.20 40.20
N LEU A 676 13.16 -17.39 39.86
CA LEU A 676 13.00 -17.84 38.48
C LEU A 676 12.01 -16.98 37.69
N LEU A 677 10.97 -16.46 38.35
CA LEU A 677 9.99 -15.55 37.75
C LEU A 677 10.62 -14.18 37.48
N LEU A 678 11.40 -13.65 38.43
CA LEU A 678 12.04 -12.35 38.28
C LEU A 678 13.11 -12.36 37.17
N ASP A 679 13.96 -13.38 37.11
CA ASP A 679 14.92 -13.54 36.00
C ASP A 679 14.23 -13.73 34.65
N PHE A 680 13.07 -14.41 34.61
CA PHE A 680 12.26 -14.52 33.40
C PHE A 680 11.63 -13.18 32.99
N MET A 681 11.14 -12.39 33.95
CA MET A 681 10.68 -11.02 33.70
C MET A 681 11.82 -10.17 33.12
N GLU A 682 13.04 -10.25 33.68
CA GLU A 682 14.19 -9.44 33.25
C GLU A 682 14.71 -9.84 31.86
N ALA A 683 14.73 -11.14 31.54
CA ALA A 683 15.10 -11.60 30.21
C ALA A 683 14.02 -11.35 29.14
N ALA A 684 12.76 -11.18 29.55
CA ALA A 684 11.62 -11.03 28.64
C ALA A 684 11.13 -9.59 28.46
N TRP A 685 11.51 -8.63 29.32
CA TRP A 685 11.02 -7.26 29.30
C TRP A 685 12.13 -6.20 29.19
N PRO A 686 11.84 -5.01 28.60
CA PRO A 686 10.54 -4.57 28.06
C PRO A 686 10.17 -5.30 26.75
N SER A 687 8.89 -5.68 26.59
CA SER A 687 8.40 -6.33 25.36
C SER A 687 6.87 -6.41 25.26
N SER A 688 6.39 -6.93 24.13
CA SER A 688 4.98 -7.29 23.91
C SER A 688 4.56 -8.64 24.51
N ILE A 689 5.22 -9.07 25.59
CA ILE A 689 4.85 -10.23 26.42
C ILE A 689 4.13 -9.73 27.68
N SER A 690 3.00 -10.34 28.04
CA SER A 690 2.30 -10.12 29.31
C SER A 690 2.32 -11.44 30.10
N MET A 691 2.70 -11.40 31.37
CA MET A 691 2.84 -12.59 32.22
C MET A 691 1.69 -12.65 33.23
N VAL A 692 1.05 -13.81 33.35
CA VAL A 692 0.01 -14.06 34.35
C VAL A 692 0.64 -14.76 35.54
N ILE A 693 0.64 -14.10 36.70
CA ILE A 693 1.29 -14.56 37.94
C ILE A 693 0.26 -14.75 39.06
N PRO A 694 0.55 -15.53 40.12
CA PRO A 694 -0.40 -15.73 41.21
C PRO A 694 -0.74 -14.41 41.92
N ARG A 695 -2.01 -14.23 42.26
CA ARG A 695 -2.45 -13.13 43.13
C ARG A 695 -1.93 -13.37 44.55
N GLY A 696 -1.45 -12.33 45.21
CA GLY A 696 -0.99 -12.42 46.61
C GLY A 696 -0.87 -11.06 47.29
N PRO A 697 -0.43 -11.03 48.57
CA PRO A 697 -0.30 -9.81 49.37
C PRO A 697 0.64 -8.75 48.77
N TRP A 698 1.50 -9.15 47.82
CA TRP A 698 2.36 -8.25 47.06
C TRP A 698 1.59 -7.14 46.32
N MET A 699 0.29 -7.27 46.09
CA MET A 699 -0.53 -6.20 45.52
C MET A 699 -0.65 -4.96 46.41
N ASP A 700 -0.63 -5.14 47.74
CA ASP A 700 -1.02 -4.10 48.69
C ASP A 700 0.01 -2.95 48.70
N ALA A 701 1.26 -3.25 48.34
CA ALA A 701 2.35 -2.29 48.14
C ALA A 701 2.06 -1.19 47.08
N PHE A 702 1.07 -1.38 46.20
CA PHE A 702 0.75 -0.42 45.13
C PHE A 702 -0.41 0.53 45.44
N GLY A 703 -0.93 0.53 46.67
CA GLY A 703 -1.95 1.48 47.12
C GLY A 703 -3.33 1.30 46.47
N LEU A 704 -3.63 0.06 46.04
CA LEU A 704 -4.86 -0.27 45.29
C LEU A 704 -6.13 -0.32 46.15
N GLY A 705 -6.01 -0.64 47.45
CA GLY A 705 -7.14 -0.84 48.36
C GLY A 705 -8.23 -1.75 47.76
N ASP A 706 -9.49 -1.40 47.96
CA ASP A 706 -10.65 -2.12 47.42
C ASP A 706 -10.67 -2.22 45.88
N ALA A 707 -9.93 -1.38 45.16
CA ALA A 707 -9.86 -1.46 43.70
C ALA A 707 -9.01 -2.64 43.21
N ALA A 708 -8.23 -3.28 44.09
CA ALA A 708 -7.43 -4.46 43.78
C ALA A 708 -8.27 -5.62 43.18
N LYS A 709 -9.57 -5.71 43.48
CA LYS A 709 -10.50 -6.71 42.92
C LYS A 709 -10.82 -6.53 41.43
N HIS A 710 -10.49 -5.37 40.85
CA HIS A 710 -10.71 -5.06 39.44
C HIS A 710 -9.49 -5.36 38.55
N ILE A 711 -8.35 -5.70 39.17
CA ILE A 711 -7.09 -6.06 38.51
C ILE A 711 -6.85 -7.57 38.71
N GLY A 712 -6.70 -8.29 37.61
CA GLY A 712 -6.64 -9.76 37.59
C GLY A 712 -7.95 -10.44 38.00
N THR A 713 -7.89 -11.77 38.10
CA THR A 713 -8.92 -12.62 38.68
C THR A 713 -8.70 -12.76 40.21
N PRO A 714 -9.57 -13.47 40.95
CA PRO A 714 -9.29 -13.83 42.33
C PRO A 714 -8.02 -14.70 42.51
N GLN A 715 -7.54 -15.38 41.46
CA GLN A 715 -6.40 -16.30 41.53
C GLN A 715 -5.11 -15.75 40.91
N SER A 716 -5.18 -14.89 39.89
CA SER A 716 -4.01 -14.48 39.12
C SER A 716 -4.14 -13.11 38.44
N ILE A 717 -3.00 -12.48 38.14
CA ILE A 717 -2.91 -11.12 37.61
C ILE A 717 -2.00 -11.11 36.40
N ALA A 718 -2.45 -10.46 35.32
CA ALA A 718 -1.60 -10.15 34.16
C ALA A 718 -0.76 -8.89 34.45
N ILE A 719 0.56 -9.03 34.34
CA ILE A 719 1.54 -7.94 34.46
C ILE A 719 2.35 -7.76 33.16
N ARG A 720 2.77 -6.52 32.86
CA ARG A 720 3.57 -6.16 31.67
C ARG A 720 4.51 -4.97 31.92
N ASN A 721 5.69 -5.00 31.30
CA ASN A 721 6.48 -3.81 30.99
C ASN A 721 6.53 -3.63 29.45
N PRO A 722 5.85 -2.62 28.87
CA PRO A 722 5.72 -2.46 27.43
C PRO A 722 7.01 -1.94 26.78
N ASP A 723 7.29 -2.35 25.53
CA ASP A 723 8.40 -1.79 24.73
C ASP A 723 7.99 -0.49 24.02
N CYS A 724 7.60 0.51 24.82
CA CYS A 724 7.15 1.80 24.33
C CYS A 724 7.68 2.91 25.23
N SER A 725 8.70 3.62 24.77
CA SER A 725 9.40 4.65 25.56
C SER A 725 8.46 5.71 26.16
N VAL A 726 7.42 6.13 25.43
CA VAL A 726 6.38 7.06 25.92
C VAL A 726 5.59 6.45 27.08
N ALA A 727 5.13 5.19 26.94
CA ALA A 727 4.39 4.49 27.99
C ALA A 727 5.27 4.25 29.23
N THR A 728 6.47 3.71 29.04
CA THR A 728 7.45 3.46 30.10
C THR A 728 7.81 4.74 30.85
N HIS A 729 7.98 5.87 30.13
CA HIS A 729 8.22 7.18 30.75
C HIS A 729 7.01 7.66 31.56
N LEU A 730 5.78 7.57 31.03
CA LEU A 730 4.57 7.91 31.79
C LEU A 730 4.44 7.08 33.08
N ILE A 731 4.63 5.77 33.00
CA ILE A 731 4.58 4.85 34.15
C ILE A 731 5.70 5.16 35.16
N SER A 732 6.86 5.64 34.70
CA SER A 732 7.93 6.09 35.61
C SER A 732 7.58 7.35 36.40
N LEU A 733 6.73 8.24 35.86
CA LEU A 733 6.30 9.48 36.50
C LEU A 733 5.10 9.31 37.46
N VAL A 734 4.28 8.27 37.23
CA VAL A 734 3.02 8.03 37.97
C VAL A 734 3.14 6.90 39.00
N GLY A 735 4.07 5.95 38.77
CA GLY A 735 4.08 4.65 39.45
C GLY A 735 3.30 3.59 38.65
N PRO A 736 3.17 2.35 39.17
CA PRO A 736 2.43 1.28 38.50
C PRO A 736 0.99 1.69 38.14
N ILE A 737 0.52 1.22 36.98
CA ILE A 737 -0.78 1.62 36.42
C ILE A 737 -1.69 0.42 36.17
N ALA A 738 -3.00 0.63 36.34
CA ALA A 738 -4.03 -0.31 35.96
C ALA A 738 -4.43 -0.05 34.50
N VAL A 739 -4.42 -1.08 33.67
CA VAL A 739 -4.55 -0.96 32.21
C VAL A 739 -5.67 -1.84 31.68
N THR A 740 -6.49 -1.27 30.80
CA THR A 740 -7.50 -1.96 30.00
C THR A 740 -7.49 -1.45 28.56
N SER A 741 -7.93 -2.23 27.57
CA SER A 741 -7.95 -1.77 26.17
C SER A 741 -8.91 -0.58 25.97
N ALA A 742 -8.54 0.40 25.13
CA ALA A 742 -9.26 1.67 24.96
C ALA A 742 -10.49 1.59 24.04
N ASN A 743 -11.34 0.58 24.23
CA ASN A 743 -12.54 0.29 23.44
C ASN A 743 -13.72 -0.14 24.34
N PRO A 744 -14.96 0.22 23.96
CA PRO A 744 -16.16 -0.41 24.47
C PRO A 744 -16.10 -1.93 24.30
N THR A 745 -16.77 -2.62 25.21
CA THR A 745 -16.85 -4.07 25.19
C THR A 745 -17.45 -4.59 23.89
N GLY A 746 -16.76 -5.52 23.22
CA GLY A 746 -17.21 -6.14 21.97
C GLY A 746 -16.73 -5.44 20.70
N GLU A 747 -16.23 -4.21 20.79
CA GLU A 747 -15.67 -3.50 19.64
C GLU A 747 -14.21 -3.91 19.34
N ALA A 748 -13.77 -3.63 18.12
CA ALA A 748 -12.36 -3.76 17.74
C ALA A 748 -11.44 -2.92 18.64
N ASP A 749 -10.21 -3.38 18.83
CA ASP A 749 -9.19 -2.64 19.58
C ASP A 749 -8.87 -1.29 18.93
N THR A 750 -8.36 -0.38 19.73
CA THR A 750 -8.11 1.02 19.33
C THR A 750 -6.66 1.17 18.91
N THR A 751 -6.42 1.59 17.67
CA THR A 751 -5.08 1.66 17.04
C THR A 751 -4.65 3.07 16.68
N HIS A 752 -5.41 4.10 17.11
CA HIS A 752 -5.09 5.51 16.91
C HIS A 752 -5.66 6.36 18.04
N HIS A 753 -4.96 7.43 18.45
CA HIS A 753 -5.40 8.32 19.53
C HIS A 753 -6.79 8.93 19.29
N ASN A 754 -7.12 9.33 18.04
CA ASN A 754 -8.46 9.81 17.67
C ASN A 754 -9.59 8.81 18.00
N GLN A 755 -9.33 7.50 17.90
CA GLN A 755 -10.33 6.49 18.22
C GLN A 755 -10.57 6.36 19.73
N VAL A 756 -9.61 6.75 20.59
CA VAL A 756 -9.77 6.69 22.06
C VAL A 756 -10.91 7.59 22.47
N TYR A 757 -10.84 8.88 22.11
CA TYR A 757 -11.88 9.85 22.47
C TYR A 757 -13.18 9.58 21.70
N ALA A 758 -13.12 9.23 20.41
CA ALA A 758 -14.32 8.93 19.63
C ALA A 758 -15.14 7.74 20.17
N LYS A 759 -14.50 6.76 20.82
CA LYS A 759 -15.17 5.59 21.40
C LYS A 759 -15.53 5.75 22.88
N LEU A 760 -14.74 6.49 23.65
CA LEU A 760 -14.89 6.59 25.11
C LEU A 760 -15.53 7.90 25.57
N GLY A 761 -15.43 8.96 24.77
CA GLY A 761 -15.94 10.31 25.05
C GLY A 761 -15.44 10.85 26.38
N ASP A 762 -16.36 11.48 27.11
CA ASP A 762 -16.14 12.13 28.42
C ASP A 762 -15.70 11.16 29.55
N LYS A 763 -15.54 9.87 29.25
CA LYS A 763 -14.96 8.86 30.16
C LYS A 763 -13.43 8.85 30.16
N VAL A 764 -12.79 9.75 29.42
CA VAL A 764 -11.34 9.91 29.33
C VAL A 764 -10.97 11.35 29.64
N ASP A 765 -10.05 11.53 30.58
CA ASP A 765 -9.64 12.83 31.13
C ASP A 765 -8.39 13.40 30.44
N GLY A 766 -7.80 12.68 29.48
CA GLY A 766 -6.67 13.11 28.65
C GLY A 766 -6.19 12.02 27.68
N VAL A 767 -5.63 12.39 26.52
CA VAL A 767 -5.11 11.43 25.53
C VAL A 767 -3.71 11.83 25.06
N LEU A 768 -2.73 10.93 25.23
CA LEU A 768 -1.43 11.05 24.57
C LEU A 768 -1.55 10.66 23.10
N CYS A 769 -1.19 11.57 22.21
CA CYS A 769 -1.32 11.43 20.77
C CYS A 769 0.03 11.07 20.12
N ASP A 770 0.18 9.82 19.67
CA ASP A 770 1.40 9.32 19.01
C ASP A 770 1.10 8.71 17.62
N GLY A 771 0.10 9.26 16.91
CA GLY A 771 -0.31 8.71 15.62
C GLY A 771 -0.94 7.31 15.73
N PRO A 772 -0.75 6.44 14.74
CA PRO A 772 -1.19 5.05 14.77
C PRO A 772 -0.25 4.15 15.58
N SER A 773 -0.80 3.11 16.21
CA SER A 773 0.00 2.07 16.85
C SER A 773 0.92 1.36 15.83
N PRO A 774 2.13 0.93 16.22
CA PRO A 774 3.09 0.29 15.30
C PRO A 774 2.55 -1.01 14.68
N GLU A 775 1.75 -1.73 15.45
CA GLU A 775 1.18 -3.03 15.12
C GLU A 775 -0.35 -3.01 15.28
N ASN A 776 -1.02 -4.05 14.78
CA ASN A 776 -2.47 -4.24 14.95
C ASN A 776 -2.83 -5.54 15.70
N ILE A 777 -1.83 -6.16 16.35
CA ILE A 777 -1.96 -7.42 17.09
C ILE A 777 -1.64 -7.15 18.57
N ALA A 778 -2.48 -7.67 19.47
CA ALA A 778 -2.28 -7.54 20.91
C ALA A 778 -1.06 -8.35 21.42
N SER A 779 -0.67 -8.12 22.68
CA SER A 779 0.44 -8.82 23.34
C SER A 779 0.24 -10.34 23.44
N THR A 780 1.35 -11.07 23.47
CA THR A 780 1.37 -12.50 23.84
C THR A 780 1.16 -12.64 25.34
N VAL A 781 0.22 -13.47 25.77
CA VAL A 781 -0.15 -13.65 27.18
C VAL A 781 0.28 -15.05 27.64
N VAL A 782 1.25 -15.07 28.55
CA VAL A 782 1.93 -16.26 29.07
C VAL A 782 1.38 -16.58 30.45
N ASP A 783 1.10 -17.85 30.72
CA ASP A 783 0.75 -18.31 32.07
C ASP A 783 2.02 -18.70 32.83
N CYS A 784 2.29 -17.97 33.91
CA CYS A 784 3.44 -18.17 34.79
C CYS A 784 3.00 -18.61 36.19
N THR A 785 1.72 -18.95 36.43
CA THR A 785 1.25 -19.33 37.79
C THR A 785 1.87 -20.62 38.32
N LYS A 786 2.48 -21.43 37.45
CA LYS A 786 3.18 -22.69 37.79
C LYS A 786 4.65 -22.67 37.35
N ILE A 787 5.25 -21.48 37.20
CA ILE A 787 6.62 -21.33 36.67
C ILE A 787 7.66 -22.12 37.47
N GLU A 788 7.45 -22.28 38.78
CA GLU A 788 8.29 -23.05 39.70
C GLU A 788 8.31 -24.55 39.41
N THR A 789 7.25 -25.10 38.81
CA THR A 789 7.25 -26.51 38.34
C THR A 789 7.99 -26.66 37.01
N GLY A 790 8.74 -25.65 36.57
CA GLY A 790 9.49 -25.64 35.32
C GLY A 790 8.63 -25.51 34.06
N HIS A 791 7.37 -25.07 34.18
CA HIS A 791 6.42 -25.03 33.06
C HIS A 791 5.71 -23.67 32.95
N ILE A 792 5.53 -23.21 31.71
CA ILE A 792 4.73 -22.02 31.37
C ILE A 792 3.65 -22.36 30.34
N GLY A 793 2.47 -21.77 30.51
CA GLY A 793 1.33 -21.90 29.60
C GLY A 793 1.16 -20.67 28.69
N PHE A 794 0.12 -20.68 27.84
CA PHE A 794 -0.19 -19.56 26.95
C PHE A 794 -1.72 -19.37 26.89
N PHE A 795 -2.21 -18.22 27.37
CA PHE A 795 -3.60 -17.82 27.19
C PHE A 795 -3.84 -17.22 25.80
N ARG A 796 -2.83 -16.56 25.22
CA ARG A 796 -2.89 -15.98 23.87
C ARG A 796 -1.50 -15.90 23.24
N VAL A 797 -1.36 -16.30 21.99
CA VAL A 797 -0.19 -15.94 21.17
C VAL A 797 -0.53 -14.67 20.40
N GLY A 798 0.23 -13.61 20.63
CA GLY A 798 0.09 -12.30 20.01
C GLY A 798 1.30 -11.97 19.14
N LEU A 799 1.80 -10.73 19.23
CA LEU A 799 2.93 -10.26 18.42
C LEU A 799 4.20 -11.12 18.57
N ILE A 800 4.53 -11.60 19.78
CA ILE A 800 5.72 -12.42 20.03
C ILE A 800 5.39 -13.92 19.85
N PRO A 801 6.00 -14.65 18.90
CA PRO A 801 5.71 -16.06 18.68
C PRO A 801 6.03 -16.95 19.88
N LYS A 802 5.24 -18.01 20.09
CA LYS A 802 5.42 -19.00 21.17
C LYS A 802 6.86 -19.54 21.27
N SER A 803 7.52 -19.80 20.14
CA SER A 803 8.91 -20.28 20.10
C SER A 803 9.91 -19.28 20.70
N LYS A 804 9.73 -17.98 20.48
CA LYS A 804 10.60 -16.94 21.03
C LYS A 804 10.47 -16.85 22.55
N VAL A 805 9.25 -16.96 23.07
CA VAL A 805 8.99 -16.98 24.53
C VAL A 805 9.60 -18.22 25.19
N LEU A 806 9.40 -19.40 24.61
CA LEU A 806 9.99 -20.65 25.12
C LEU A 806 11.52 -20.60 25.10
N GLN A 807 12.13 -20.06 24.04
CA GLN A 807 13.58 -19.90 23.96
C GLN A 807 14.14 -19.05 25.12
N ILE A 808 13.48 -17.93 25.45
CA ILE A 808 13.88 -17.05 26.58
C ILE A 808 13.77 -17.83 27.90
N PHE A 809 12.66 -18.54 28.12
CA PHE A 809 12.42 -19.32 29.33
C PHE A 809 13.43 -20.47 29.51
N GLU A 810 13.70 -21.23 28.44
CA GLU A 810 14.69 -22.33 28.44
C GLU A 810 16.10 -21.84 28.77
N GLU A 811 16.47 -20.64 28.33
CA GLU A 811 17.76 -20.03 28.65
C GLU A 811 17.85 -19.64 30.12
N VAL A 812 16.82 -19.00 30.68
CA VAL A 812 16.74 -18.66 32.11
C VAL A 812 16.76 -19.93 32.98
N GLN A 813 15.98 -20.95 32.63
CA GLN A 813 16.03 -22.27 33.29
C GLN A 813 17.42 -22.92 33.19
N ARG A 814 18.16 -22.72 32.10
CA ARG A 814 19.53 -23.23 31.97
C ARG A 814 20.45 -22.53 32.98
N ARG A 815 20.38 -21.20 33.12
CA ARG A 815 21.19 -20.43 34.09
C ARG A 815 20.92 -20.88 35.52
N HIS A 816 19.65 -21.00 35.92
CA HIS A 816 19.24 -21.54 37.23
C HIS A 816 19.80 -22.95 37.50
N ARG A 817 19.74 -23.87 36.52
CA ARG A 817 20.33 -25.21 36.66
C ARG A 817 21.85 -25.24 36.82
N HIS A 818 22.56 -24.16 36.47
CA HIS A 818 24.01 -24.04 36.63
C HIS A 818 24.39 -23.18 37.86
N GLY A 819 23.45 -22.90 38.76
CA GLY A 819 23.68 -22.05 39.94
C GLY A 819 23.92 -20.57 39.63
N GLN A 820 23.66 -20.14 38.39
CA GLN A 820 23.84 -18.76 37.95
C GLN A 820 22.52 -17.99 38.09
N THR A 821 22.20 -17.58 39.32
CA THR A 821 21.22 -16.51 39.58
C THR A 821 21.85 -15.15 39.28
N ASN A 822 21.06 -14.15 38.90
CA ASN A 822 21.58 -12.80 38.64
C ASN A 822 22.19 -12.23 39.95
N PRO A 823 23.45 -11.76 39.99
CA PRO A 823 24.09 -11.30 41.23
C PRO A 823 23.46 -10.05 41.85
N ALA A 824 22.56 -9.34 41.15
CA ALA A 824 21.72 -8.31 41.76
C ALA A 824 20.69 -8.87 42.77
N PHE A 825 20.61 -10.19 42.97
CA PHE A 825 19.55 -10.92 43.68
C PHE A 825 20.04 -11.70 44.93
N GLU A 826 21.31 -11.57 45.33
CA GLU A 826 21.78 -12.16 46.60
C GLU A 826 21.27 -11.36 47.82
N TYR A 827 20.81 -12.07 48.86
CA TYR A 827 20.28 -11.48 50.08
C TYR A 827 21.26 -11.72 51.24
N GLU A 828 21.73 -10.65 51.89
CA GLU A 828 22.54 -10.77 53.12
C GLU A 828 21.67 -11.30 54.28
N LEU A 829 21.70 -12.61 54.48
CA LEU A 829 21.14 -13.29 55.64
C LEU A 829 22.07 -13.15 56.85
N GLN A 830 22.20 -11.94 57.40
CA GLN A 830 22.82 -11.74 58.71
C GLN A 830 21.80 -12.03 59.82
N LEU A 831 21.90 -13.22 60.41
CA LEU A 831 21.24 -13.57 61.66
C LEU A 831 21.94 -12.86 62.85
N PRO A 832 21.21 -12.36 63.85
CA PRO A 832 21.82 -11.66 64.99
C PRO A 832 22.59 -12.62 65.91
N ALA A 833 23.62 -12.07 66.56
CA ALA A 833 24.69 -12.81 67.21
C ALA A 833 24.27 -13.74 68.36
N SER A 834 24.88 -14.93 68.41
CA SER A 834 25.07 -15.69 69.65
C SER A 834 26.41 -15.32 70.29
N THR A 835 26.36 -14.68 71.45
CA THR A 835 27.54 -14.42 72.29
C THR A 835 28.18 -15.71 72.79
N GLY A 836 29.50 -15.83 72.65
CA GLY A 836 30.29 -16.93 73.22
C GLY A 836 31.77 -16.57 73.24
N GLU A 837 32.30 -16.31 74.44
CA GLU A 837 33.73 -16.06 74.65
C GLU A 837 34.55 -17.35 74.50
N SER A 838 35.73 -17.29 73.88
CA SER A 838 37.00 -17.78 74.44
C SER A 838 38.14 -17.86 73.41
N GLY A 839 39.38 -17.66 73.87
CA GLY A 839 40.52 -18.42 73.32
C GLY A 839 41.39 -17.80 72.21
N MET A 840 42.31 -16.90 72.61
CA MET A 840 43.78 -17.09 72.47
C MET A 840 44.37 -17.55 71.10
N GLY A 841 45.23 -16.72 70.47
CA GLY A 841 46.08 -17.17 69.35
C GLY A 841 46.73 -16.05 68.53
N SER A 842 47.95 -15.66 68.90
CA SER A 842 48.76 -14.66 68.19
C SER A 842 49.60 -15.25 67.04
N VAL A 843 50.03 -14.39 66.10
CA VAL A 843 51.43 -14.21 65.58
C VAL A 843 51.48 -13.86 64.06
N ASN A 844 51.98 -12.65 63.77
CA ASN A 844 52.78 -12.17 62.61
C ASN A 844 52.29 -12.40 61.15
N SER A 845 52.66 -11.59 60.14
CA SER A 845 53.67 -10.50 60.04
C SER A 845 53.24 -9.34 59.12
N THR A 846 53.61 -8.13 59.55
CA THR A 846 53.61 -6.80 58.90
C THR A 846 54.87 -6.56 58.03
N PRO A 847 55.15 -5.35 57.46
CA PRO A 847 54.31 -4.32 56.80
C PRO A 847 54.95 -3.64 55.54
N SER A 848 54.26 -2.61 54.99
CA SER A 848 54.81 -1.38 54.34
C SER A 848 55.54 -1.55 52.98
N THR A 849 55.70 -0.57 52.08
CA THR A 849 55.61 0.92 52.06
C THR A 849 54.93 1.38 50.72
N VAL A 850 54.62 2.64 50.35
CA VAL A 850 54.59 4.00 50.94
C VAL A 850 53.50 4.85 50.20
N SER A 851 53.39 6.17 50.45
CA SER A 851 52.44 7.12 49.81
C SER A 851 53.18 8.23 48.99
N PRO A 852 52.65 9.47 48.79
CA PRO A 852 51.66 9.92 47.79
C PRO A 852 52.21 11.07 46.88
N GLU A 853 51.36 12.07 46.52
CA GLU A 853 51.63 13.33 45.78
C GLU A 853 51.53 13.26 44.22
N GLN A 854 51.08 14.27 43.47
CA GLN A 854 50.45 15.60 43.76
C GLN A 854 49.63 16.07 42.52
N SER A 855 48.67 16.99 42.70
CA SER A 855 47.88 17.66 41.62
C SER A 855 48.62 18.87 41.00
N PRO A 856 48.23 19.39 39.80
CA PRO A 856 47.43 20.64 39.79
C PRO A 856 46.48 20.93 38.59
N VAL A 857 45.28 21.43 38.94
CA VAL A 857 44.51 22.64 38.49
C VAL A 857 44.67 23.27 37.07
N LEU A 858 43.54 23.81 36.55
CA LEU A 858 43.29 24.76 35.41
C LEU A 858 42.93 24.09 34.05
N ARG A 859 42.02 24.62 33.19
CA ARG A 859 41.39 25.95 33.09
C ARG A 859 40.03 25.92 32.33
N ASN A 860 39.20 26.98 32.48
CA ASN A 860 37.92 27.20 31.78
C ASN A 860 38.03 27.50 30.27
N GLY A 861 36.92 27.33 29.53
CA GLY A 861 36.69 27.98 28.23
C GLY A 861 35.33 27.64 27.57
N SER A 862 34.46 28.67 27.46
CA SER A 862 33.18 28.79 26.72
C SER A 862 32.11 27.69 26.87
#